data_AF-A0A8J2T882-F1
#
_entry.id   AF-A0A8J2T882-F1
#
_cell.length_a   1.000
_cell.length_b   1.000
_cell.length_c   1.000
_cell.angle_alpha   90.00
_cell.angle_beta   90.00
_cell.angle_gamma   90.00
#
_symmetry.space_group_name_H-M   'P 1'
#
loop_
_entity.id
_entity.type
_entity.pdbx_description
1 polymer ?
#
loop_
_entity_poly.entity_id
_entity_poly.type
_entity_poly.pdbx_seq_one_letter_code
_entity_poly.pdbx_strand_id
1 'polypeptide(L)'
;MEFPREVLELIVSQGLDSCQTSVSWMQISSVFQKLVTNLLGVVVLQDGVSSLESIELPFLYKMLMHKSNTLYISTDHPDAERLLEFIKAYSHLVLVVQTNRNYSDVLGSLMAGIVQGCNLGTTICIVYSTLQNYLSKLYFRGISIFKQRVELSELHVVGNSAMYTDELFDINTLFERTFLYHLRKIYSLDVRSRGHNLISQDLNIIKQLKFSSFDEEWFHYFANCPNLKKIEDMKFPLRSTGRTFRLPKCDSITLTHYVEGAHYQPIDGSQICEELTLVPTIRSVDCQFYSLNFGNLKKLKLVLSNSESHNIRFTNCNFDCLQTLDCGSCLIPWSDLESSGVRLKHLKLTLSTTEQVQWLSSCPYDLEKISVGSQNVRSPSSPSSSKVHLDTISCSNVEIEIDSLWHCCLCHTLIFPNINHTTDLTIILNQALLMQSILDSNFPIEKWKLPLEDDTLVFRIPQLKHFSLVVVGKDKSYADKIAADTLIDNSSSTPFSNIFFDVNATIQNYAVSPSVFRRKSLAGADSEVARRQSTISDLSGPIGYPRRHRSSSTSSTNETNLSVKTCMFMLLGNCPEIITTNLAALEASLFSWIETKTNRISLLRIIADHLPMEFNALENLVESLSDQIVGILKFPYHIVLPCMIVEKFQVVVDFTALGLEFEKGERGQLKTNLQRYLAFKGYSVKVFTSIDRESYHVSVLLKF
;
A
#
# COMPACT_ATOMS: atom_id res chain seq x y z
N MET A 1 -59.32 2.59 27.14
CA MET A 1 -59.67 2.99 25.77
C MET A 1 -58.96 2.04 24.84
N GLU A 2 -59.69 1.19 24.13
CA GLU A 2 -59.14 0.36 23.04
C GLU A 2 -59.21 1.19 21.75
N PHE A 3 -58.13 1.20 20.97
CA PHE A 3 -58.15 1.84 19.66
C PHE A 3 -59.11 1.07 18.73
N PRO A 4 -59.93 1.74 17.91
CA PRO A 4 -60.81 1.06 16.95
C PRO A 4 -60.00 0.17 16.02
N ARG A 5 -60.44 -1.07 15.86
CA ARG A 5 -59.74 -2.09 15.09
C ARG A 5 -59.58 -1.68 13.62
N GLU A 6 -60.55 -0.98 13.09
CA GLU A 6 -60.59 -0.47 11.71
C GLU A 6 -59.48 0.56 11.47
N VAL A 7 -59.17 1.39 12.47
CA VAL A 7 -58.09 2.38 12.40
C VAL A 7 -56.74 1.69 12.45
N LEU A 8 -56.58 0.65 13.29
CA LEU A 8 -55.36 -0.14 13.36
C LEU A 8 -55.11 -0.95 12.09
N GLU A 9 -56.15 -1.58 11.52
CA GLU A 9 -56.04 -2.29 10.24
C GLU A 9 -55.69 -1.33 9.10
N LEU A 10 -56.21 -0.11 9.10
CA LEU A 10 -55.86 0.92 8.13
C LEU A 10 -54.40 1.39 8.28
N ILE A 11 -53.93 1.62 9.51
CA ILE A 11 -52.52 1.94 9.80
C ILE A 11 -51.59 0.82 9.32
N VAL A 12 -51.93 -0.44 9.62
CA VAL A 12 -51.13 -1.60 9.18
C VAL A 12 -51.11 -1.67 7.66
N SER A 13 -52.25 -1.50 6.99
CA SER A 13 -52.33 -1.55 5.51
C SER A 13 -51.53 -0.44 4.82
N GLN A 14 -51.40 0.73 5.46
CA GLN A 14 -50.61 1.84 4.95
C GLN A 14 -49.13 1.77 5.35
N GLY A 15 -48.78 0.98 6.38
CA GLY A 15 -47.42 0.84 6.93
C GLY A 15 -46.68 -0.43 6.47
N LEU A 16 -47.07 -1.03 5.35
CA LEU A 16 -46.32 -2.15 4.71
C LEU A 16 -45.27 -1.67 3.71
N ASP A 17 -44.82 -0.42 3.88
CA ASP A 17 -43.78 0.23 3.09
C ASP A 17 -42.37 -0.30 3.42
N SER A 18 -42.18 -0.94 4.57
CA SER A 18 -40.88 -1.46 5.04
C SER A 18 -40.94 -2.95 5.41
N CYS A 19 -39.86 -3.68 5.11
CA CYS A 19 -39.67 -5.07 5.55
C CYS A 19 -39.69 -5.16 7.08
N GLN A 20 -39.02 -4.23 7.76
CA GLN A 20 -38.91 -4.25 9.22
C GLN A 20 -40.27 -3.98 9.88
N THR A 21 -41.01 -2.98 9.39
CA THR A 21 -42.36 -2.67 9.88
C THR A 21 -43.31 -3.84 9.64
N SER A 22 -43.23 -4.47 8.47
CA SER A 22 -44.03 -5.67 8.15
C SER A 22 -43.75 -6.82 9.11
N VAL A 23 -42.47 -7.08 9.42
CA VAL A 23 -42.07 -8.11 10.40
C VAL A 23 -42.58 -7.76 11.80
N SER A 24 -42.50 -6.50 12.23
CA SER A 24 -43.03 -6.06 13.52
C SER A 24 -44.54 -6.28 13.62
N TRP A 25 -45.32 -5.98 12.58
CA TRP A 25 -46.76 -6.24 12.58
C TRP A 25 -47.10 -7.73 12.69
N MET A 26 -46.31 -8.60 12.03
CA MET A 26 -46.46 -10.06 12.16
C MET A 26 -46.22 -10.56 13.60
N GLN A 27 -45.44 -9.85 14.41
CA GLN A 27 -45.11 -10.26 15.79
C GLN A 27 -46.20 -9.93 16.81
N ILE A 28 -47.10 -8.99 16.49
CA ILE A 28 -48.05 -8.43 17.46
C ILE A 28 -49.29 -9.34 17.64
N SER A 29 -49.95 -9.76 16.56
CA SER A 29 -51.16 -10.59 16.66
C SER A 29 -51.45 -11.39 15.39
N SER A 30 -52.24 -12.47 15.51
CA SER A 30 -52.69 -13.29 14.37
C SER A 30 -53.59 -12.55 13.38
N VAL A 31 -54.30 -11.52 13.84
CA VAL A 31 -55.14 -10.66 12.99
C VAL A 31 -54.25 -9.87 12.02
N PHE A 32 -53.20 -9.24 12.54
CA PHE A 32 -52.24 -8.50 11.71
C PHE A 32 -51.42 -9.43 10.83
N GLN A 33 -51.10 -10.64 11.31
CA GLN A 33 -50.45 -11.65 10.47
C GLN A 33 -51.26 -11.94 9.21
N LYS A 34 -52.56 -12.20 9.36
CA LYS A 34 -53.44 -12.47 8.23
C LYS A 34 -53.54 -11.28 7.28
N LEU A 35 -53.63 -10.07 7.81
CA LEU A 35 -53.70 -8.84 7.02
C LEU A 35 -52.41 -8.65 6.18
N VAL A 36 -51.24 -8.77 6.80
CA VAL A 36 -49.94 -8.69 6.10
C VAL A 36 -49.85 -9.75 5.02
N THR A 37 -50.19 -11.02 5.30
CA THR A 37 -50.12 -12.10 4.31
C THR A 37 -51.09 -11.96 3.14
N ASN A 38 -52.18 -11.20 3.30
CA ASN A 38 -53.14 -10.93 2.23
C ASN A 38 -52.70 -9.78 1.32
N LEU A 39 -51.92 -8.83 1.83
CA LEU A 39 -51.52 -7.62 1.11
C LEU A 39 -50.09 -7.70 0.54
N LEU A 40 -49.22 -8.48 1.18
CA LEU A 40 -47.80 -8.62 0.85
C LEU A 40 -47.49 -9.98 0.25
N GLY A 41 -46.97 -9.97 -0.98
CA GLY A 41 -46.46 -11.14 -1.68
C GLY A 41 -44.92 -11.23 -1.58
N VAL A 42 -44.40 -12.44 -1.38
CA VAL A 42 -42.96 -12.73 -1.33
C VAL A 42 -42.57 -13.54 -2.56
N VAL A 43 -41.63 -13.04 -3.36
CA VAL A 43 -41.08 -13.76 -4.52
C VAL A 43 -39.62 -14.09 -4.24
N VAL A 44 -39.28 -15.38 -4.23
CA VAL A 44 -37.92 -15.87 -4.02
C VAL A 44 -37.32 -16.24 -5.39
N LEU A 45 -36.31 -15.49 -5.81
CA LEU A 45 -35.57 -15.70 -7.05
C LEU A 45 -34.25 -16.41 -6.74
N GLN A 46 -34.12 -17.64 -7.21
CA GLN A 46 -32.91 -18.46 -7.04
C GLN A 46 -32.10 -18.45 -8.34
N ASP A 47 -30.85 -18.01 -8.26
CA ASP A 47 -29.96 -17.89 -9.42
C ASP A 47 -28.68 -18.71 -9.23
N GLY A 48 -28.67 -19.92 -9.81
CA GLY A 48 -27.56 -20.87 -9.70
C GLY A 48 -27.40 -21.56 -8.34
N VAL A 49 -28.26 -21.25 -7.37
CA VAL A 49 -28.23 -21.80 -6.01
C VAL A 49 -29.19 -22.98 -5.90
N SER A 50 -28.66 -24.15 -5.50
CA SER A 50 -29.44 -25.39 -5.32
C SER A 50 -30.00 -25.59 -3.90
N SER A 51 -29.49 -24.88 -2.89
CA SER A 51 -30.05 -24.89 -1.52
C SER A 51 -30.04 -23.51 -0.84
N LEU A 52 -31.15 -23.19 -0.16
CA LEU A 52 -31.44 -21.91 0.50
C LEU A 52 -30.65 -21.68 1.83
N GLU A 53 -29.79 -22.62 2.22
CA GLU A 53 -29.37 -22.77 3.63
C GLU A 53 -28.05 -22.09 4.01
N SER A 54 -27.29 -21.54 3.06
CA SER A 54 -25.92 -21.08 3.35
C SER A 54 -25.75 -19.59 3.66
N ILE A 55 -26.79 -18.75 3.52
CA ILE A 55 -26.65 -17.30 3.76
C ILE A 55 -27.52 -16.86 4.93
N GLU A 56 -26.86 -16.46 6.02
CA GLU A 56 -27.50 -15.77 7.14
C GLU A 56 -27.97 -14.38 6.64
N LEU A 57 -29.27 -14.27 6.43
CA LEU A 57 -29.90 -13.02 6.06
C LEU A 57 -30.23 -12.23 7.34
N PRO A 58 -29.98 -10.91 7.35
CA PRO A 58 -30.35 -10.06 8.46
C PRO A 58 -31.88 -10.01 8.57
N PHE A 59 -32.37 -9.78 9.79
CA PHE A 59 -33.79 -9.69 10.20
C PHE A 59 -34.67 -10.91 9.84
N LEU A 60 -35.77 -11.10 10.58
CA LEU A 60 -36.62 -12.30 10.50
C LEU A 60 -37.56 -12.27 9.27
N TYR A 61 -37.06 -11.97 8.06
CA TYR A 61 -37.90 -11.87 6.86
C TYR A 61 -38.67 -13.15 6.54
N LYS A 62 -38.13 -14.33 6.94
CA LYS A 62 -38.83 -15.62 6.83
C LYS A 62 -40.19 -15.62 7.52
N MET A 63 -40.42 -14.75 8.50
CA MET A 63 -41.74 -14.58 9.14
C MET A 63 -42.80 -14.04 8.18
N LEU A 64 -42.41 -13.35 7.11
CA LEU A 64 -43.33 -12.86 6.07
C LEU A 64 -43.77 -13.97 5.10
N MET A 65 -43.09 -15.12 5.12
CA MET A 65 -43.32 -16.21 4.18
C MET A 65 -44.40 -17.15 4.70
N HIS A 66 -45.50 -17.24 3.96
CA HIS A 66 -46.56 -18.22 4.14
C HIS A 66 -46.83 -18.95 2.81
N LYS A 67 -47.41 -20.16 2.88
CA LYS A 67 -47.70 -20.98 1.68
C LYS A 67 -48.62 -20.27 0.68
N SER A 68 -49.44 -19.33 1.13
CA SER A 68 -50.39 -18.59 0.31
C SER A 68 -49.79 -17.36 -0.39
N ASN A 69 -48.76 -16.74 0.20
CA ASN A 69 -48.20 -15.47 -0.25
C ASN A 69 -46.72 -15.58 -0.64
N THR A 70 -46.22 -16.78 -0.92
CA THR A 70 -44.82 -17.02 -1.33
C THR A 70 -44.76 -17.75 -2.66
N LEU A 71 -43.95 -17.24 -3.59
CA LEU A 71 -43.65 -17.89 -4.86
C LEU A 71 -42.14 -18.09 -5.01
N TYR A 72 -41.72 -19.28 -5.45
CA TYR A 72 -40.32 -19.60 -5.74
C TYR A 72 -40.11 -19.72 -7.25
N ILE A 73 -39.06 -19.09 -7.77
CA ILE A 73 -38.70 -19.11 -9.18
C ILE A 73 -37.19 -19.32 -9.29
N SER A 74 -36.79 -20.30 -10.09
CA SER A 74 -35.40 -20.50 -10.50
C SER A 74 -35.15 -19.79 -11.82
N THR A 75 -33.99 -19.13 -11.95
CA THR A 75 -33.55 -18.53 -13.21
C THR A 75 -33.19 -19.57 -14.27
N ASP A 76 -32.95 -20.82 -13.87
CA ASP A 76 -32.66 -21.91 -14.81
C ASP A 76 -33.94 -22.38 -15.54
N HIS A 77 -35.10 -22.25 -14.88
CA HIS A 77 -36.42 -22.62 -15.42
C HIS A 77 -37.47 -21.57 -15.04
N PRO A 78 -37.44 -20.36 -15.65
CA PRO A 78 -38.33 -19.27 -15.27
C PRO A 78 -39.77 -19.50 -15.78
N ASP A 79 -40.73 -19.52 -14.87
CA ASP A 79 -42.17 -19.52 -15.18
C ASP A 79 -42.72 -18.08 -15.11
N ALA A 80 -42.68 -17.39 -16.24
CA ALA A 80 -43.06 -15.98 -16.33
C ALA A 80 -44.57 -15.75 -16.20
N GLU A 81 -45.41 -16.69 -16.65
CA GLU A 81 -46.87 -16.57 -16.60
C GLU A 81 -47.35 -16.64 -15.15
N ARG A 82 -46.91 -17.66 -14.42
CA ARG A 82 -47.24 -17.82 -13.00
C ARG A 82 -46.71 -16.67 -12.14
N LEU A 83 -45.53 -16.15 -12.47
CA LEU A 83 -44.99 -14.97 -11.81
C LEU A 83 -45.90 -13.75 -12.01
N LEU A 84 -46.32 -13.49 -13.24
CA LEU A 84 -47.15 -12.33 -13.59
C LEU A 84 -48.53 -12.40 -12.90
N GLU A 85 -49.15 -13.58 -12.85
CA GLU A 85 -50.41 -13.79 -12.14
C GLU A 85 -50.25 -13.53 -10.64
N PHE A 86 -49.18 -14.04 -10.05
CA PHE A 86 -48.91 -13.87 -8.62
C PHE A 86 -48.68 -12.41 -8.24
N ILE A 87 -47.82 -11.68 -8.95
CA ILE A 87 -47.47 -10.28 -8.60
C ILE A 87 -48.66 -9.33 -8.71
N LYS A 88 -49.63 -9.60 -9.59
CA LYS A 88 -50.83 -8.77 -9.76
C LYS A 88 -51.82 -8.90 -8.59
N ALA A 89 -51.71 -9.95 -7.79
CA ALA A 89 -52.61 -10.20 -6.67
C ALA A 89 -52.27 -9.36 -5.41
N TYR A 90 -51.08 -8.75 -5.34
CA TYR A 90 -50.58 -8.09 -4.13
C TYR A 90 -50.30 -6.59 -4.33
N SER A 91 -50.48 -5.80 -3.28
CA SER A 91 -50.18 -4.36 -3.27
C SER A 91 -48.75 -4.05 -2.83
N HIS A 92 -48.12 -4.95 -2.07
CA HIS A 92 -46.72 -4.85 -1.66
C HIS A 92 -45.97 -6.13 -2.03
N LEU A 93 -44.72 -5.99 -2.43
CA LEU A 93 -43.87 -7.12 -2.83
C LEU A 93 -42.51 -7.08 -2.13
N VAL A 94 -42.10 -8.26 -1.66
CA VAL A 94 -40.73 -8.51 -1.18
C VAL A 94 -40.05 -9.47 -2.14
N LEU A 95 -39.00 -9.02 -2.81
CA LEU A 95 -38.21 -9.83 -3.72
C LEU A 95 -36.95 -10.30 -3.01
N VAL A 96 -36.83 -11.61 -2.80
CA VAL A 96 -35.66 -12.23 -2.17
C VAL A 96 -34.82 -12.84 -3.28
N VAL A 97 -33.71 -12.20 -3.61
CA VAL A 97 -32.76 -12.66 -4.62
C VAL A 97 -31.62 -13.39 -3.93
N GLN A 98 -31.39 -14.63 -4.33
CA GLN A 98 -30.26 -15.43 -3.86
C GLN A 98 -29.46 -15.89 -5.07
N THR A 99 -28.19 -15.47 -5.14
CA THR A 99 -27.32 -15.80 -6.27
C THR A 99 -25.94 -16.27 -5.82
N ASN A 100 -25.38 -17.23 -6.54
CA ASN A 100 -23.98 -17.60 -6.48
C ASN A 100 -23.23 -17.30 -7.79
N ARG A 101 -23.90 -16.63 -8.74
CA ARG A 101 -23.34 -16.21 -10.02
C ARG A 101 -22.85 -14.77 -9.92
N ASN A 102 -21.85 -14.42 -10.72
CA ASN A 102 -21.43 -13.03 -10.84
C ASN A 102 -22.53 -12.21 -11.54
N TYR A 103 -23.02 -12.66 -12.69
CA TYR A 103 -24.09 -11.95 -13.40
C TYR A 103 -25.01 -12.92 -14.14
N SER A 104 -26.29 -12.55 -14.28
CA SER A 104 -27.36 -13.37 -14.87
C SER A 104 -28.37 -12.49 -15.62
N ASP A 105 -28.35 -12.54 -16.95
CA ASP A 105 -29.28 -11.76 -17.78
C ASP A 105 -30.75 -12.14 -17.54
N VAL A 106 -30.99 -13.42 -17.24
CA VAL A 106 -32.34 -13.92 -16.92
C VAL A 106 -32.84 -13.28 -15.63
N LEU A 107 -32.01 -13.20 -14.59
CA LEU A 107 -32.36 -12.53 -13.34
C LEU A 107 -32.68 -11.04 -13.55
N GLY A 108 -31.87 -10.35 -14.35
CA GLY A 108 -32.13 -8.95 -14.71
C GLY A 108 -33.45 -8.76 -15.46
N SER A 109 -33.75 -9.66 -16.40
CA SER A 109 -35.00 -9.66 -17.17
C SER A 109 -36.22 -9.96 -16.30
N LEU A 110 -36.11 -10.91 -15.36
CA LEU A 110 -37.17 -11.23 -14.41
C LEU A 110 -37.47 -10.05 -13.48
N MET A 111 -36.45 -9.42 -12.90
CA MET A 111 -36.64 -8.24 -12.04
C MET A 111 -37.30 -7.08 -12.80
N ALA A 112 -36.90 -6.83 -14.04
CA ALA A 112 -37.56 -5.83 -14.89
C ALA A 112 -39.02 -6.21 -15.19
N GLY A 113 -39.28 -7.47 -15.53
CA GLY A 113 -40.60 -8.00 -15.82
C GLY A 113 -41.56 -7.94 -14.63
N ILE A 114 -41.06 -8.18 -13.41
CA ILE A 114 -41.83 -8.01 -12.17
C ILE A 114 -42.33 -6.56 -12.06
N VAL A 115 -41.42 -5.59 -12.15
CA VAL A 115 -41.79 -4.18 -12.02
C VAL A 115 -42.75 -3.72 -13.12
N GLN A 116 -42.57 -4.23 -14.34
CA GLN A 116 -43.48 -3.95 -15.45
C GLN A 116 -44.90 -4.52 -15.22
N GLY A 117 -44.98 -5.73 -14.66
CA GLY A 117 -46.23 -6.46 -14.46
C GLY A 117 -47.04 -6.05 -13.22
N CYS A 118 -46.44 -5.29 -12.29
CA CYS A 118 -47.09 -4.80 -11.09
C CYS A 118 -48.21 -3.78 -11.36
N ASN A 119 -49.13 -3.70 -10.39
CA ASN A 119 -50.15 -2.65 -10.35
C ASN A 119 -49.51 -1.28 -10.09
N LEU A 120 -50.22 -0.21 -10.46
CA LEU A 120 -49.75 1.15 -10.21
C LEU A 120 -49.68 1.42 -8.70
N GLY A 121 -48.56 1.95 -8.23
CA GLY A 121 -48.34 2.28 -6.81
C GLY A 121 -47.92 1.08 -5.95
N THR A 122 -47.61 -0.08 -6.54
CA THR A 122 -47.09 -1.22 -5.77
C THR A 122 -45.76 -0.85 -5.11
N THR A 123 -45.65 -1.07 -3.80
CA THR A 123 -44.39 -0.91 -3.05
C THR A 123 -43.52 -2.15 -3.20
N ILE A 124 -42.23 -1.97 -3.48
CA ILE A 124 -41.27 -3.06 -3.69
C ILE A 124 -40.09 -2.90 -2.73
N CYS A 125 -39.79 -3.98 -2.00
CA CYS A 125 -38.56 -4.15 -1.23
C CYS A 125 -37.74 -5.31 -1.82
N ILE A 126 -36.41 -5.16 -1.88
CA ILE A 126 -35.50 -6.18 -2.40
C ILE A 126 -34.50 -6.60 -1.32
N VAL A 127 -34.38 -7.91 -1.10
CA VAL A 127 -33.31 -8.52 -0.32
C VAL A 127 -32.39 -9.26 -1.29
N TYR A 128 -31.23 -8.69 -1.57
CA TYR A 128 -30.22 -9.25 -2.46
C TYR A 128 -29.10 -9.91 -1.66
N SER A 129 -28.92 -11.21 -1.89
CA SER A 129 -27.98 -12.06 -1.19
C SER A 129 -27.03 -12.73 -2.16
N THR A 130 -25.73 -12.54 -1.95
CA THR A 130 -24.69 -13.08 -2.85
C THR A 130 -23.58 -13.77 -2.09
N LEU A 131 -23.14 -14.92 -2.61
CA LEU A 131 -21.96 -15.63 -2.10
C LEU A 131 -20.64 -15.11 -2.70
N GLN A 132 -20.70 -14.42 -3.84
CA GLN A 132 -19.54 -13.99 -4.64
C GLN A 132 -19.13 -12.52 -4.40
N ASN A 133 -19.82 -11.81 -3.50
CA ASN A 133 -19.60 -10.37 -3.25
C ASN A 133 -19.67 -9.51 -4.51
N TYR A 134 -20.66 -9.79 -5.36
CA TYR A 134 -20.89 -9.09 -6.61
C TYR A 134 -22.34 -8.62 -6.75
N LEU A 135 -22.51 -7.37 -7.17
CA LEU A 135 -23.78 -6.79 -7.59
C LEU A 135 -23.55 -5.83 -8.75
N SER A 136 -24.19 -6.08 -9.89
CA SER A 136 -24.14 -5.16 -11.02
C SER A 136 -25.30 -4.17 -11.00
N LYS A 137 -25.03 -2.91 -11.32
CA LYS A 137 -26.07 -1.89 -11.57
C LYS A 137 -27.01 -2.24 -12.72
N LEU A 138 -26.62 -3.17 -13.61
CA LEU A 138 -27.44 -3.60 -14.76
C LEU A 138 -28.76 -4.24 -14.31
N TYR A 139 -28.74 -4.95 -13.17
CA TYR A 139 -29.93 -5.55 -12.56
C TYR A 139 -31.05 -4.54 -12.31
N PHE A 140 -30.69 -3.32 -11.91
CA PHE A 140 -31.67 -2.29 -11.59
C PHE A 140 -31.93 -1.33 -12.76
N ARG A 141 -31.26 -1.51 -13.90
CA ARG A 141 -31.48 -0.67 -15.09
C ARG A 141 -32.91 -0.81 -15.58
N GLY A 142 -33.41 -2.05 -15.72
CA GLY A 142 -34.79 -2.31 -16.13
C GLY A 142 -35.82 -1.77 -15.15
N ILE A 143 -35.57 -1.92 -13.84
CA ILE A 143 -36.40 -1.36 -12.76
C ILE A 143 -36.50 0.17 -12.89
N SER A 144 -35.37 0.83 -13.16
CA SER A 144 -35.32 2.30 -13.24
C SER A 144 -36.14 2.90 -14.38
N ILE A 145 -36.41 2.13 -15.45
CA ILE A 145 -37.26 2.54 -16.58
C ILE A 145 -38.72 2.68 -16.12
N PHE A 146 -39.17 1.79 -15.24
CA PHE A 146 -40.56 1.72 -14.77
C PHE A 146 -40.75 2.37 -13.38
N LYS A 147 -39.80 3.17 -12.91
CA LYS A 147 -39.81 3.81 -11.58
C LYS A 147 -41.04 4.69 -11.29
N GLN A 148 -41.76 5.14 -12.31
CA GLN A 148 -42.98 5.95 -12.14
C GLN A 148 -44.21 5.09 -11.80
N ARG A 149 -44.12 3.76 -11.99
CA ARG A 149 -45.23 2.84 -11.75
C ARG A 149 -45.23 2.25 -10.35
N VAL A 150 -44.07 2.16 -9.71
CA VAL A 150 -43.86 1.46 -8.44
C VAL A 150 -43.12 2.34 -7.46
N GLU A 151 -43.29 2.08 -6.18
CA GLU A 151 -42.57 2.74 -5.10
C GLU A 151 -41.43 1.82 -4.62
N LEU A 152 -40.19 2.26 -4.81
CA LEU A 152 -39.00 1.50 -4.43
C LEU A 152 -38.57 1.92 -3.01
N SER A 153 -38.99 1.16 -2.00
CA SER A 153 -38.79 1.56 -0.60
C SER A 153 -37.45 1.09 -0.04
N GLU A 154 -37.19 -0.22 0.01
CA GLU A 154 -36.00 -0.77 0.67
C GLU A 154 -35.18 -1.70 -0.21
N LEU A 155 -33.85 -1.55 -0.16
CA LEU A 155 -32.89 -2.49 -0.70
C LEU A 155 -31.96 -2.98 0.42
N HIS A 156 -31.93 -4.27 0.65
CA HIS A 156 -31.00 -4.93 1.57
C HIS A 156 -29.98 -5.69 0.74
N VAL A 157 -28.70 -5.33 0.84
CA VAL A 157 -27.60 -6.04 0.19
C VAL A 157 -26.79 -6.77 1.25
N VAL A 158 -26.69 -8.08 1.10
CA VAL A 158 -26.02 -8.97 2.05
C VAL A 158 -24.83 -9.60 1.35
N GLY A 159 -23.63 -9.23 1.82
CA GLY A 159 -22.38 -9.82 1.38
C GLY A 159 -21.99 -11.05 2.19
N ASN A 160 -21.00 -11.78 1.68
CA ASN A 160 -20.34 -12.87 2.34
C ASN A 160 -19.06 -12.36 3.03
N SER A 161 -19.09 -12.27 4.36
CA SER A 161 -17.98 -11.76 5.19
C SER A 161 -16.71 -12.63 5.16
N ALA A 162 -16.81 -13.90 4.77
CA ALA A 162 -15.69 -14.85 4.80
C ALA A 162 -14.72 -14.70 3.63
N MET A 163 -15.09 -13.96 2.58
CA MET A 163 -14.29 -13.77 1.37
C MET A 163 -13.53 -12.45 1.44
N TYR A 164 -12.22 -12.51 1.65
CA TYR A 164 -11.31 -11.34 1.64
C TYR A 164 -10.98 -10.80 0.24
N THR A 165 -11.78 -11.16 -0.77
CA THR A 165 -11.55 -10.80 -2.18
C THR A 165 -12.07 -9.40 -2.51
N ASP A 166 -11.70 -8.89 -3.70
CA ASP A 166 -12.21 -7.61 -4.22
C ASP A 166 -13.74 -7.62 -4.32
N GLU A 167 -14.40 -6.95 -3.37
CA GLU A 167 -15.85 -6.71 -3.37
C GLU A 167 -16.24 -5.81 -4.56
N LEU A 168 -17.08 -6.32 -5.47
CA LEU A 168 -17.52 -5.64 -6.71
C LEU A 168 -19.01 -5.31 -6.65
N PHE A 169 -19.38 -4.44 -5.70
CA PHE A 169 -20.72 -3.91 -5.58
C PHE A 169 -20.87 -2.58 -6.31
N ASP A 170 -21.71 -2.56 -7.35
CA ASP A 170 -22.18 -1.36 -8.03
C ASP A 170 -23.59 -1.02 -7.52
N ILE A 171 -23.66 -0.13 -6.53
CA ILE A 171 -24.91 0.27 -5.89
C ILE A 171 -25.39 1.58 -6.50
N ASN A 172 -26.66 1.59 -6.85
CA ASN A 172 -27.34 2.77 -7.34
C ASN A 172 -28.57 3.01 -6.47
N THR A 173 -28.62 4.17 -5.82
CA THR A 173 -29.60 4.52 -4.78
C THR A 173 -30.96 4.88 -5.39
N LEU A 174 -31.58 3.86 -6.00
CA LEU A 174 -32.94 3.95 -6.53
C LEU A 174 -33.99 3.85 -5.44
N PHE A 175 -33.68 3.10 -4.38
CA PHE A 175 -34.55 2.86 -3.24
C PHE A 175 -34.38 3.97 -2.21
N GLU A 176 -35.46 4.30 -1.49
CA GLU A 176 -35.43 5.29 -0.42
C GLU A 176 -34.48 4.91 0.72
N ARG A 177 -34.38 3.62 1.04
CA ARG A 177 -33.46 3.10 2.06
C ARG A 177 -32.64 1.96 1.49
N THR A 178 -31.32 2.09 1.56
CA THR A 178 -30.38 1.03 1.20
C THR A 178 -29.61 0.60 2.42
N PHE A 179 -29.74 -0.67 2.80
CA PHE A 179 -29.03 -1.29 3.90
C PHE A 179 -27.94 -2.22 3.37
N LEU A 180 -26.74 -2.07 3.91
CA LEU A 180 -25.60 -2.92 3.57
C LEU A 180 -25.19 -3.72 4.79
N TYR A 181 -25.11 -5.04 4.62
CA TYR A 181 -24.77 -5.98 5.68
C TYR A 181 -23.54 -6.77 5.29
N HIS A 182 -22.56 -6.85 6.19
CA HIS A 182 -21.33 -7.61 5.99
C HIS A 182 -20.54 -7.16 4.76
N LEU A 183 -20.57 -5.86 4.47
CA LEU A 183 -19.89 -5.23 3.34
C LEU A 183 -18.96 -4.13 3.84
N ARG A 184 -17.67 -4.30 3.57
CA ARG A 184 -16.63 -3.32 3.97
C ARG A 184 -16.30 -2.37 2.84
N LYS A 185 -16.50 -2.77 1.59
CA LYS A 185 -16.10 -2.00 0.40
C LYS A 185 -17.21 -1.97 -0.65
N ILE A 186 -17.38 -0.82 -1.28
CA ILE A 186 -18.26 -0.65 -2.45
C ILE A 186 -17.39 -0.21 -3.63
N TYR A 187 -17.60 -0.81 -4.80
CA TYR A 187 -16.87 -0.42 -6.00
C TYR A 187 -17.40 0.89 -6.58
N SER A 188 -18.71 1.02 -6.80
CA SER A 188 -19.33 2.26 -7.25
C SER A 188 -20.62 2.53 -6.49
N LEU A 189 -20.80 3.77 -6.04
CA LEU A 189 -22.02 4.28 -5.43
C LEU A 189 -22.53 5.48 -6.23
N ASP A 190 -23.70 5.30 -6.86
CA ASP A 190 -24.42 6.37 -7.55
C ASP A 190 -25.55 6.90 -6.63
N VAL A 191 -25.35 8.12 -6.13
CA VAL A 191 -26.32 8.83 -5.28
C VAL A 191 -27.26 9.65 -6.14
N ARG A 192 -28.57 9.32 -6.12
CA ARG A 192 -29.57 9.96 -7.01
C ARG A 192 -30.39 11.05 -6.34
N SER A 193 -30.65 10.94 -5.04
CA SER A 193 -31.58 11.80 -4.29
C SER A 193 -31.11 11.95 -2.85
N ARG A 194 -31.21 13.17 -2.29
CA ARG A 194 -30.95 13.46 -0.87
C ARG A 194 -31.93 12.79 0.11
N GLY A 195 -33.14 12.47 -0.37
CA GLY A 195 -34.16 11.84 0.47
C GLY A 195 -33.85 10.37 0.74
N HIS A 196 -32.91 9.80 -0.01
CA HIS A 196 -32.52 8.41 0.12
C HIS A 196 -31.42 8.28 1.17
N ASN A 197 -31.41 7.16 1.88
CA ASN A 197 -30.47 6.89 2.94
C ASN A 197 -29.66 5.63 2.62
N LEU A 198 -28.35 5.71 2.85
CA LEU A 198 -27.47 4.56 2.90
C LEU A 198 -27.16 4.25 4.36
N ILE A 199 -27.37 3.01 4.78
CA ILE A 199 -27.22 2.56 6.17
C ILE A 199 -26.26 1.37 6.18
N SER A 200 -25.13 1.52 6.87
CA SER A 200 -24.14 0.44 7.03
C SER A 200 -23.31 0.63 8.28
N GLN A 201 -23.11 -0.44 9.05
CA GLN A 201 -22.19 -0.42 10.19
C GLN A 201 -20.76 -0.83 9.79
N ASP A 202 -20.58 -1.58 8.70
CA ASP A 202 -19.29 -2.18 8.33
C ASP A 202 -18.57 -1.44 7.20
N LEU A 203 -19.26 -0.54 6.50
CA LEU A 203 -18.72 0.15 5.32
C LEU A 203 -17.52 1.03 5.70
N ASN A 204 -16.37 0.72 5.10
CA ASN A 204 -15.10 1.40 5.35
C ASN A 204 -14.61 2.18 4.11
N ILE A 205 -14.78 1.62 2.90
CA ILE A 205 -14.22 2.18 1.67
C ILE A 205 -15.29 2.29 0.57
N ILE A 206 -15.34 3.43 -0.10
CA ILE A 206 -16.07 3.61 -1.36
C ILE A 206 -15.03 3.89 -2.45
N LYS A 207 -14.89 2.99 -3.43
CA LYS A 207 -13.91 3.17 -4.52
C LYS A 207 -14.34 4.31 -5.44
N GLN A 208 -15.59 4.36 -5.90
CA GLN A 208 -16.13 5.44 -6.74
C GLN A 208 -17.43 6.02 -6.17
N LEU A 209 -17.47 7.34 -5.97
CA LEU A 209 -18.65 8.06 -5.51
C LEU A 209 -19.13 9.04 -6.58
N LYS A 210 -20.40 8.93 -6.97
CA LYS A 210 -21.02 9.79 -7.99
C LYS A 210 -22.31 10.40 -7.43
N PHE A 211 -22.42 11.72 -7.56
CA PHE A 211 -23.63 12.45 -7.25
C PHE A 211 -24.36 12.85 -8.54
N SER A 212 -25.69 12.84 -8.50
CA SER A 212 -26.53 13.33 -9.60
C SER A 212 -26.41 14.84 -9.81
N SER A 213 -26.19 15.61 -8.74
CA SER A 213 -26.00 17.06 -8.76
C SER A 213 -25.03 17.51 -7.64
N PHE A 214 -24.41 18.68 -7.81
CA PHE A 214 -23.53 19.30 -6.81
C PHE A 214 -24.20 20.50 -6.12
N ASP A 215 -25.52 20.63 -6.19
CA ASP A 215 -26.27 21.76 -5.60
C ASP A 215 -26.84 21.45 -4.21
N GLU A 216 -26.66 20.22 -3.75
CA GLU A 216 -27.31 19.67 -2.56
C GLU A 216 -26.30 19.42 -1.43
N GLU A 217 -26.77 19.55 -0.19
CA GLU A 217 -26.01 19.32 1.03
C GLU A 217 -25.82 17.81 1.30
N TRP A 218 -24.90 17.16 0.59
CA TRP A 218 -24.62 15.71 0.71
C TRP A 218 -23.88 15.31 2.00
N PHE A 219 -23.47 16.27 2.82
CA PHE A 219 -22.64 16.02 4.00
C PHE A 219 -23.31 15.11 5.05
N HIS A 220 -24.65 15.08 5.11
CA HIS A 220 -25.41 14.20 6.00
C HIS A 220 -25.73 12.83 5.40
N TYR A 221 -25.51 12.61 4.11
CA TYR A 221 -25.93 11.38 3.43
C TYR A 221 -25.32 10.11 4.06
N PHE A 222 -24.08 10.22 4.55
CA PHE A 222 -23.35 9.13 5.18
C PHE A 222 -23.42 9.15 6.72
N ALA A 223 -24.34 9.90 7.33
CA ALA A 223 -24.49 9.94 8.79
C ALA A 223 -24.75 8.55 9.41
N ASN A 224 -25.39 7.66 8.66
CA ASN A 224 -25.66 6.27 9.05
C ASN A 224 -24.56 5.28 8.62
N CYS A 225 -23.38 5.78 8.25
CA CYS A 225 -22.18 5.01 7.91
C CYS A 225 -20.99 5.45 8.78
N PRO A 226 -21.00 5.17 10.11
CA PRO A 226 -20.05 5.75 11.05
C PRO A 226 -18.59 5.31 10.84
N ASN A 227 -18.38 4.15 10.20
CA ASN A 227 -17.06 3.57 9.99
C ASN A 227 -16.45 3.89 8.61
N LEU A 228 -17.08 4.78 7.82
CA LEU A 228 -16.56 5.18 6.52
C LEU A 228 -15.24 5.97 6.68
N LYS A 229 -14.12 5.36 6.30
CA LYS A 229 -12.79 6.00 6.39
C LYS A 229 -12.34 6.60 5.08
N LYS A 230 -12.62 5.98 3.93
CA LYS A 230 -11.98 6.36 2.66
C LYS A 230 -12.94 6.42 1.48
N ILE A 231 -12.80 7.48 0.68
CA ILE A 231 -13.41 7.63 -0.65
C ILE A 231 -12.29 7.77 -1.69
N GLU A 232 -12.13 6.78 -2.58
CA GLU A 232 -10.95 6.70 -3.45
C GLU A 232 -11.07 7.46 -4.77
N ASP A 233 -12.28 7.75 -5.23
CA ASP A 233 -12.55 8.50 -6.46
C ASP A 233 -13.88 9.26 -6.34
N MET A 234 -13.79 10.58 -6.25
CA MET A 234 -14.90 11.50 -6.42
C MET A 234 -14.49 12.60 -7.39
N LYS A 235 -15.31 12.87 -8.41
CA LYS A 235 -15.01 13.97 -9.35
C LYS A 235 -15.07 15.32 -8.65
N PHE A 236 -14.23 16.26 -9.08
CA PHE A 236 -14.33 17.65 -8.63
C PHE A 236 -15.75 18.22 -8.90
N PRO A 237 -16.38 18.85 -7.88
CA PRO A 237 -17.73 19.39 -8.01
C PRO A 237 -17.75 20.60 -8.93
N LEU A 238 -18.38 20.44 -10.10
CA LEU A 238 -18.57 21.52 -11.06
C LEU A 238 -19.55 22.56 -10.51
N ARG A 239 -19.35 23.82 -10.90
CA ARG A 239 -20.23 24.91 -10.49
C ARG A 239 -21.60 24.81 -11.12
N SER A 240 -22.56 24.39 -10.31
CA SER A 240 -23.99 24.41 -10.64
C SER A 240 -24.73 25.50 -9.85
N THR A 241 -24.24 25.85 -8.65
CA THR A 241 -24.71 26.99 -7.84
C THR A 241 -23.55 27.88 -7.36
N GLY A 242 -23.87 29.05 -6.81
CA GLY A 242 -22.89 29.94 -6.16
C GLY A 242 -22.56 29.54 -4.71
N ARG A 243 -23.00 28.37 -4.26
CA ARG A 243 -22.83 27.91 -2.87
C ARG A 243 -21.56 27.06 -2.74
N THR A 244 -21.09 26.91 -1.50
CA THR A 244 -19.99 26.02 -1.15
C THR A 244 -20.48 24.59 -1.08
N PHE A 245 -19.75 23.68 -1.73
CA PHE A 245 -20.00 22.25 -1.68
C PHE A 245 -19.33 21.63 -0.45
N ARG A 246 -20.12 21.03 0.45
CA ARG A 246 -19.60 20.33 1.64
C ARG A 246 -19.36 18.86 1.33
N LEU A 247 -18.13 18.41 1.53
CA LEU A 247 -17.75 17.00 1.34
C LEU A 247 -18.33 16.11 2.44
N PRO A 248 -18.58 14.82 2.15
CA PRO A 248 -18.97 13.86 3.17
C PRO A 248 -17.85 13.61 4.18
N LYS A 249 -18.21 13.34 5.43
CA LYS A 249 -17.26 13.01 6.50
C LYS A 249 -16.57 11.68 6.21
N CYS A 250 -15.23 11.69 6.18
CA CYS A 250 -14.36 10.52 6.07
C CYS A 250 -12.94 10.92 6.48
N ASP A 251 -12.06 9.95 6.73
CA ASP A 251 -10.66 10.22 7.08
C ASP A 251 -9.87 10.66 5.84
N SER A 252 -10.15 10.09 4.67
CA SER A 252 -9.40 10.35 3.44
C SER A 252 -10.28 10.41 2.20
N ILE A 253 -9.99 11.36 1.30
CA ILE A 253 -10.70 11.53 0.03
C ILE A 253 -9.76 11.79 -1.14
N THR A 254 -10.11 11.29 -2.31
CA THR A 254 -9.47 11.65 -3.58
C THR A 254 -10.45 12.45 -4.45
N LEU A 255 -10.03 13.63 -4.88
CA LEU A 255 -10.74 14.44 -5.87
C LEU A 255 -10.08 14.28 -7.25
N THR A 256 -10.84 13.81 -8.22
CA THR A 256 -10.33 13.46 -9.56
C THR A 256 -10.94 14.30 -10.66
N HIS A 257 -10.33 14.25 -11.85
CA HIS A 257 -10.82 14.90 -13.07
C HIS A 257 -10.88 16.44 -12.96
N TYR A 258 -9.89 17.05 -12.31
CA TYR A 258 -9.71 18.50 -12.39
C TYR A 258 -9.32 18.92 -13.82
N VAL A 259 -9.98 19.94 -14.35
CA VAL A 259 -9.82 20.47 -15.71
C VAL A 259 -9.56 21.96 -15.58
N GLU A 260 -8.41 22.39 -16.09
CA GLU A 260 -8.04 23.80 -16.14
C GLU A 260 -9.06 24.64 -16.92
N GLY A 261 -9.37 25.85 -16.43
CA GLY A 261 -10.36 26.75 -17.03
C GLY A 261 -11.82 26.41 -16.74
N ALA A 262 -12.11 25.23 -16.15
CA ALA A 262 -13.45 24.91 -15.66
C ALA A 262 -13.78 25.72 -14.39
N HIS A 263 -15.07 26.02 -14.22
CA HIS A 263 -15.54 26.75 -13.04
C HIS A 263 -16.00 25.73 -12.00
N TYR A 264 -15.23 25.60 -10.92
CA TYR A 264 -15.56 24.72 -9.79
C TYR A 264 -16.35 25.48 -8.71
N GLN A 265 -16.96 24.76 -7.76
CA GLN A 265 -17.53 25.37 -6.55
C GLN A 265 -16.46 25.49 -5.46
N PRO A 266 -16.61 26.43 -4.50
CA PRO A 266 -15.84 26.38 -3.26
C PRO A 266 -16.09 25.05 -2.55
N ILE A 267 -15.06 24.43 -1.99
CA ILE A 267 -15.17 23.12 -1.34
C ILE A 267 -14.89 23.26 0.16
N ASP A 268 -15.79 22.75 0.99
CA ASP A 268 -15.61 22.62 2.44
C ASP A 268 -15.39 21.15 2.80
N GLY A 269 -14.14 20.82 3.09
CA GLY A 269 -13.66 19.52 3.54
C GLY A 269 -13.22 19.52 5.00
N SER A 270 -13.75 20.43 5.83
CA SER A 270 -13.37 20.57 7.25
C SER A 270 -13.55 19.29 8.09
N GLN A 271 -14.38 18.35 7.63
CA GLN A 271 -14.63 17.05 8.27
C GLN A 271 -13.65 15.95 7.84
N ILE A 272 -12.65 16.27 7.01
CA ILE A 272 -11.63 15.33 6.54
C ILE A 272 -10.31 15.64 7.25
N CYS A 273 -9.76 14.64 7.93
CA CYS A 273 -8.67 14.85 8.89
C CYS A 273 -7.32 14.24 8.46
N GLU A 274 -7.30 13.14 7.71
CA GLU A 274 -6.06 12.42 7.42
C GLU A 274 -5.46 12.81 6.06
N GLU A 275 -6.12 12.50 4.95
CA GLU A 275 -5.51 12.63 3.61
C GLU A 275 -6.46 13.18 2.53
N LEU A 276 -5.95 14.13 1.74
CA LEU A 276 -6.58 14.64 0.54
C LEU A 276 -5.66 14.33 -0.64
N THR A 277 -6.17 13.64 -1.65
CA THR A 277 -5.47 13.43 -2.91
C THR A 277 -6.14 14.24 -4.02
N LEU A 278 -5.39 15.08 -4.73
CA LEU A 278 -5.88 15.80 -5.89
C LEU A 278 -5.29 15.19 -7.17
N VAL A 279 -6.16 14.86 -8.12
CA VAL A 279 -5.80 14.21 -9.38
C VAL A 279 -6.34 15.03 -10.55
N PRO A 280 -5.52 15.91 -11.14
CA PRO A 280 -5.84 16.56 -12.39
C PRO A 280 -5.99 15.61 -13.56
N THR A 281 -6.69 16.08 -14.59
CA THR A 281 -6.69 15.41 -15.90
C THR A 281 -5.34 15.57 -16.58
N ILE A 282 -4.97 14.61 -17.44
CA ILE A 282 -3.73 14.62 -18.25
C ILE A 282 -3.53 15.93 -19.04
N ARG A 283 -4.63 16.63 -19.39
CA ARG A 283 -4.61 17.85 -20.19
C ARG A 283 -4.39 19.12 -19.37
N SER A 284 -4.50 19.05 -18.04
CA SER A 284 -4.32 20.21 -17.17
C SER A 284 -2.86 20.27 -16.75
N VAL A 285 -2.17 21.33 -17.13
CA VAL A 285 -0.73 21.50 -16.89
C VAL A 285 -0.55 22.39 -15.67
N ASP A 286 -0.91 23.67 -15.78
CA ASP A 286 -0.75 24.64 -14.69
C ASP A 286 -2.04 24.78 -13.87
N CYS A 287 -2.33 23.76 -13.06
CA CYS A 287 -3.57 23.70 -12.29
C CYS A 287 -3.66 24.79 -11.21
N GLN A 288 -4.75 25.55 -11.19
CA GLN A 288 -5.05 26.51 -10.11
C GLN A 288 -6.23 26.02 -9.26
N PHE A 289 -5.95 25.45 -8.09
CA PHE A 289 -6.98 25.08 -7.14
C PHE A 289 -7.46 26.30 -6.35
N TYR A 290 -8.77 26.50 -6.29
CA TYR A 290 -9.36 27.67 -5.65
C TYR A 290 -10.34 27.29 -4.54
N SER A 291 -10.35 28.06 -3.45
CA SER A 291 -11.34 27.97 -2.36
C SER A 291 -11.55 26.58 -1.79
N LEU A 292 -10.44 25.88 -1.51
CA LEU A 292 -10.44 24.60 -0.79
C LEU A 292 -10.27 24.84 0.71
N ASN A 293 -11.26 24.51 1.52
CA ASN A 293 -11.19 24.62 2.98
C ASN A 293 -11.01 23.24 3.63
N PHE A 294 -9.79 22.95 4.09
CA PHE A 294 -9.36 21.70 4.71
C PHE A 294 -8.52 21.96 5.97
N GLY A 295 -9.04 22.79 6.89
CA GLY A 295 -8.30 23.23 8.08
C GLY A 295 -7.80 22.12 9.02
N ASN A 296 -8.40 20.93 9.01
CA ASN A 296 -8.02 19.80 9.86
C ASN A 296 -7.15 18.74 9.16
N LEU A 297 -6.79 18.95 7.90
CA LEU A 297 -6.10 17.96 7.08
C LEU A 297 -4.63 17.80 7.48
N LYS A 298 -4.16 16.56 7.65
CA LYS A 298 -2.74 16.27 7.97
C LYS A 298 -1.85 16.07 6.74
N LYS A 299 -2.37 15.46 5.67
CA LYS A 299 -1.62 15.09 4.46
C LYS A 299 -2.31 15.52 3.17
N LEU A 300 -1.56 16.14 2.27
CA LEU A 300 -1.98 16.51 0.93
C LEU A 300 -1.11 15.77 -0.08
N LYS A 301 -1.74 15.12 -1.07
CA LYS A 301 -1.07 14.40 -2.14
C LYS A 301 -1.53 14.92 -3.50
N LEU A 302 -0.58 15.15 -4.39
CA LEU A 302 -0.82 15.53 -5.78
C LEU A 302 -0.38 14.39 -6.69
N VAL A 303 -1.31 13.89 -7.51
CA VAL A 303 -1.03 12.83 -8.48
C VAL A 303 -1.20 13.40 -9.88
N LEU A 304 -0.06 13.63 -10.53
CA LEU A 304 -0.03 14.08 -11.92
C LEU A 304 0.16 12.91 -12.87
N SER A 305 -0.43 13.04 -14.05
CA SER A 305 -0.47 11.95 -15.04
C SER A 305 0.73 11.95 -16.00
N ASN A 306 1.50 13.02 -16.02
CA ASN A 306 2.63 13.24 -16.92
C ASN A 306 3.87 13.65 -16.14
N SER A 307 5.01 13.47 -16.80
CA SER A 307 6.34 13.55 -16.20
C SER A 307 6.97 14.93 -16.18
N GLU A 308 6.22 15.96 -16.56
CA GLU A 308 6.72 17.32 -16.68
C GLU A 308 6.64 18.05 -15.33
N SER A 309 7.38 19.16 -15.22
CA SER A 309 7.27 20.08 -14.09
C SER A 309 6.02 20.93 -14.31
N HIS A 310 5.10 20.91 -13.34
CA HIS A 310 3.83 21.64 -13.40
C HIS A 310 3.80 22.72 -12.34
N ASN A 311 3.34 23.92 -12.70
CA ASN A 311 3.13 24.98 -11.72
C ASN A 311 1.71 24.90 -11.17
N ILE A 312 1.59 24.49 -9.92
CA ILE A 312 0.31 24.38 -9.23
C ILE A 312 0.13 25.57 -8.30
N ARG A 313 -1.01 26.23 -8.40
CA ARG A 313 -1.39 27.34 -7.52
C ARG A 313 -2.52 26.96 -6.59
N PHE A 314 -2.42 27.45 -5.35
CA PHE A 314 -3.50 27.40 -4.38
C PHE A 314 -3.96 28.83 -4.09
N THR A 315 -5.23 29.11 -4.34
CA THR A 315 -5.79 30.47 -4.17
C THR A 315 -6.98 30.43 -3.22
N ASN A 316 -6.93 31.23 -2.15
CA ASN A 316 -7.95 31.27 -1.10
C ASN A 316 -8.22 29.89 -0.47
N CYS A 317 -7.18 29.07 -0.31
CA CYS A 317 -7.28 27.77 0.36
C CYS A 317 -6.97 27.89 1.86
N ASN A 318 -7.44 26.93 2.65
CA ASN A 318 -7.08 26.77 4.06
C ASN A 318 -6.58 25.33 4.29
N PHE A 319 -5.36 25.22 4.78
CA PHE A 319 -4.66 23.98 5.12
C PHE A 319 -3.94 24.10 6.49
N ASP A 320 -4.57 24.75 7.48
CA ASP A 320 -3.97 25.15 8.77
C ASP A 320 -3.23 24.02 9.54
N CYS A 321 -3.71 22.77 9.46
CA CYS A 321 -3.10 21.62 10.14
C CYS A 321 -2.21 20.74 9.25
N LEU A 322 -1.92 21.15 8.01
CA LEU A 322 -1.17 20.34 7.04
C LEU A 322 0.30 20.18 7.46
N GLN A 323 0.72 18.93 7.65
CA GLN A 323 2.08 18.56 8.07
C GLN A 323 2.86 17.80 6.99
N THR A 324 2.16 17.08 6.11
CA THR A 324 2.79 16.27 5.06
C THR A 324 2.30 16.69 3.68
N LEU A 325 3.23 16.99 2.77
CA LEU A 325 2.95 17.30 1.38
C LEU A 325 3.67 16.29 0.48
N ASP A 326 2.91 15.58 -0.35
CA ASP A 326 3.43 14.79 -1.46
C ASP A 326 3.09 15.53 -2.76
N CYS A 327 4.05 16.31 -3.27
CA CYS A 327 3.85 17.13 -4.46
C CYS A 327 4.35 16.46 -5.74
N GLY A 328 4.90 15.24 -5.70
CA GLY A 328 5.46 14.59 -6.89
C GLY A 328 6.44 15.50 -7.64
N SER A 329 6.27 15.67 -8.95
CA SER A 329 7.06 16.59 -9.79
C SER A 329 6.54 18.03 -9.83
N CYS A 330 5.58 18.41 -9.00
CA CYS A 330 4.95 19.74 -9.05
C CYS A 330 5.79 20.81 -8.35
N LEU A 331 5.69 22.03 -8.86
CA LEU A 331 6.15 23.26 -8.22
C LEU A 331 4.94 24.01 -7.66
N ILE A 332 4.96 24.27 -6.35
CA ILE A 332 3.92 25.06 -5.68
C ILE A 332 4.60 26.30 -5.08
N PRO A 333 4.19 27.53 -5.41
CA PRO A 333 4.76 28.71 -4.79
C PRO A 333 4.69 28.62 -3.26
N TRP A 334 5.82 28.81 -2.57
CA TRP A 334 5.83 28.73 -1.10
C TRP A 334 4.86 29.73 -0.45
N SER A 335 4.68 30.89 -1.08
CA SER A 335 3.69 31.91 -0.68
C SER A 335 2.24 31.40 -0.69
N ASP A 336 1.89 30.49 -1.60
CA ASP A 336 0.54 29.92 -1.68
C ASP A 336 0.29 28.98 -0.48
N LEU A 337 1.31 28.24 -0.04
CA LEU A 337 1.26 27.40 1.14
C LEU A 337 1.24 28.22 2.43
N GLU A 338 2.08 29.26 2.52
CA GLU A 338 2.13 30.18 3.66
C GLU A 338 0.79 30.91 3.85
N SER A 339 0.23 31.45 2.76
CA SER A 339 -1.07 32.12 2.80
C SER A 339 -2.23 31.18 3.12
N SER A 340 -2.06 29.87 2.89
CA SER A 340 -3.03 28.84 3.27
C SER A 340 -2.87 28.32 4.71
N GLY A 341 -1.91 28.85 5.49
CA GLY A 341 -1.72 28.49 6.91
C GLY A 341 -0.90 27.21 7.16
N VAL A 342 -0.23 26.65 6.15
CA VAL A 342 0.47 25.36 6.22
C VAL A 342 1.61 25.36 7.25
N ARG A 343 1.82 24.23 7.93
CA ARG A 343 2.94 24.01 8.88
C ARG A 343 3.68 22.73 8.53
N LEU A 344 4.38 22.76 7.40
CA LEU A 344 4.98 21.59 6.79
C LEU A 344 6.12 21.02 7.62
N LYS A 345 6.11 19.69 7.83
CA LYS A 345 7.17 18.92 8.49
C LYS A 345 7.77 17.85 7.59
N HIS A 346 6.95 17.27 6.72
CA HIS A 346 7.34 16.18 5.82
C HIS A 346 7.04 16.56 4.38
N LEU A 347 8.05 16.43 3.52
CA LEU A 347 7.94 16.71 2.10
C LEU A 347 8.33 15.48 1.29
N LYS A 348 7.45 15.05 0.39
CA LYS A 348 7.73 14.04 -0.62
C LYS A 348 7.63 14.67 -2.00
N LEU A 349 8.67 14.47 -2.82
CA LEU A 349 8.76 15.08 -4.14
C LEU A 349 9.60 14.22 -5.09
N THR A 350 9.62 14.61 -6.36
CA THR A 350 10.50 14.09 -7.40
C THR A 350 11.29 15.26 -7.99
N LEU A 351 12.61 15.13 -7.99
CA LEU A 351 13.53 16.13 -8.51
C LEU A 351 14.02 15.67 -9.88
N SER A 352 13.45 16.20 -10.95
CA SER A 352 13.83 15.91 -12.35
C SER A 352 14.39 17.12 -13.09
N THR A 353 14.25 18.33 -12.53
CA THR A 353 14.70 19.59 -13.14
C THR A 353 15.49 20.44 -12.14
N THR A 354 16.33 21.34 -12.64
CA THR A 354 17.05 22.31 -11.79
C THR A 354 16.12 23.29 -11.10
N GLU A 355 14.97 23.59 -11.70
CA GLU A 355 13.96 24.47 -11.12
C GLU A 355 13.36 23.88 -9.84
N GLN A 356 13.05 22.58 -9.83
CA GLN A 356 12.60 21.87 -8.62
C GLN A 356 13.66 21.83 -7.51
N VAL A 357 14.93 21.72 -7.91
CA VAL A 357 16.05 21.77 -6.96
C VAL A 357 16.18 23.17 -6.35
N GLN A 358 16.07 24.24 -7.15
CA GLN A 358 16.05 25.62 -6.66
C GLN A 358 14.84 25.91 -5.77
N TRP A 359 13.66 25.42 -6.17
CA TRP A 359 12.44 25.50 -5.40
C TRP A 359 12.62 24.87 -4.01
N LEU A 360 13.16 23.65 -3.94
CA LEU A 360 13.44 22.98 -2.67
C LEU A 360 14.44 23.76 -1.79
N SER A 361 15.50 24.33 -2.38
CA SER A 361 16.46 25.15 -1.64
C SER A 361 15.90 26.46 -1.10
N SER A 362 14.79 26.95 -1.67
CA SER A 362 14.07 28.13 -1.18
C SER A 362 12.95 27.79 -0.19
N CYS A 363 12.86 26.55 0.27
CA CYS A 363 11.85 26.11 1.23
C CYS A 363 11.96 26.91 2.55
N PRO A 364 10.89 27.61 2.97
CA PRO A 364 10.90 28.40 4.20
C PRO A 364 10.63 27.57 5.47
N TYR A 365 10.32 26.27 5.33
CA TYR A 365 9.92 25.39 6.43
C TYR A 365 11.11 24.59 7.00
N ASP A 366 11.12 24.42 8.32
CA ASP A 366 12.02 23.51 9.02
C ASP A 366 11.51 22.05 8.88
N LEU A 367 12.04 21.32 7.89
CA LEU A 367 11.57 19.97 7.58
C LEU A 367 12.20 18.91 8.50
N GLU A 368 11.36 18.02 9.03
CA GLU A 368 11.79 16.83 9.79
C GLU A 368 12.14 15.66 8.84
N LYS A 369 11.42 15.54 7.71
CA LYS A 369 11.62 14.49 6.71
C LYS A 369 11.51 15.00 5.27
N ILE A 370 12.46 14.57 4.42
CA ILE A 370 12.41 14.74 2.96
C ILE A 370 12.51 13.37 2.29
N SER A 371 11.57 13.07 1.40
CA SER A 371 11.58 11.87 0.56
C SER A 371 11.64 12.27 -0.92
N VAL A 372 12.76 11.97 -1.59
CA VAL A 372 12.94 12.15 -3.03
C VAL A 372 12.69 10.82 -3.72
N GLY A 373 11.49 10.65 -4.26
CA GLY A 373 11.09 9.42 -4.96
C GLY A 373 11.33 9.50 -6.47
N SER A 374 11.46 8.34 -7.11
CA SER A 374 11.42 8.25 -8.56
C SER A 374 9.97 8.01 -9.01
N GLN A 375 9.44 8.93 -9.81
CA GLN A 375 8.27 8.63 -10.63
C GLN A 375 8.80 8.14 -11.98
N ASN A 376 8.00 7.44 -12.81
CA ASN A 376 8.35 6.98 -14.18
C ASN A 376 8.62 8.14 -15.17
N VAL A 377 9.32 9.17 -14.70
CA VAL A 377 9.68 10.42 -15.30
C VAL A 377 11.02 10.21 -15.97
N ARG A 378 11.10 10.53 -17.26
CA ARG A 378 12.39 10.54 -17.95
C ARG A 378 13.30 11.53 -17.24
N SER A 379 14.31 11.01 -16.55
CA SER A 379 15.37 11.82 -15.97
C SER A 379 15.97 12.73 -17.04
N PRO A 380 16.43 13.94 -16.68
CA PRO A 380 16.98 14.89 -17.64
C PRO A 380 18.10 14.21 -18.43
N SER A 381 18.04 14.30 -19.75
CA SER A 381 18.97 13.61 -20.65
C SER A 381 20.38 14.18 -20.63
N SER A 382 20.62 15.30 -19.92
CA SER A 382 21.92 15.96 -19.84
C SER A 382 22.19 16.52 -18.44
N PRO A 383 23.45 16.48 -17.95
CA PRO A 383 23.83 17.11 -16.70
C PRO A 383 23.68 18.64 -16.81
N SER A 384 22.94 19.25 -15.89
CA SER A 384 22.84 20.71 -15.81
C SER A 384 24.21 21.32 -15.49
N SER A 385 24.69 22.24 -16.33
CA SER A 385 25.99 22.91 -16.18
C SER A 385 26.04 23.94 -15.05
N SER A 386 24.90 24.31 -14.48
CA SER A 386 24.81 25.23 -13.36
C SER A 386 25.30 24.52 -12.09
N LYS A 387 26.45 24.96 -11.55
CA LYS A 387 26.75 24.82 -10.13
C LYS A 387 25.66 25.62 -9.40
N VAL A 388 24.52 24.99 -9.13
CA VAL A 388 23.53 25.62 -8.25
C VAL A 388 24.21 25.62 -6.89
N HIS A 389 24.60 26.81 -6.42
CA HIS A 389 24.96 27.00 -5.02
C HIS A 389 23.67 26.81 -4.25
N LEU A 390 23.51 25.60 -3.73
CA LEU A 390 22.31 25.20 -3.01
C LEU A 390 22.54 25.55 -1.55
N ASP A 391 21.67 26.41 -1.04
CA ASP A 391 21.63 26.73 0.38
C ASP A 391 21.34 25.45 1.19
N THR A 392 21.75 25.48 2.45
CA THR A 392 21.78 24.31 3.32
C THR A 392 20.36 23.88 3.69
N ILE A 393 19.90 22.74 3.16
CA ILE A 393 18.64 22.14 3.59
C ILE A 393 18.91 21.37 4.89
N SER A 394 18.52 21.93 6.05
CA SER A 394 18.61 21.21 7.31
C SER A 394 17.43 20.26 7.49
N CYS A 395 17.69 18.96 7.54
CA CYS A 395 16.66 17.94 7.76
C CYS A 395 17.20 16.79 8.63
N SER A 396 16.34 16.24 9.50
CA SER A 396 16.71 15.09 10.35
C SER A 396 16.62 13.75 9.63
N ASN A 397 15.74 13.60 8.63
CA ASN A 397 15.54 12.33 7.93
C ASN A 397 15.44 12.56 6.41
N VAL A 398 16.37 11.97 5.67
CA VAL A 398 16.41 12.08 4.21
C VAL A 398 16.28 10.68 3.60
N GLU A 399 15.34 10.53 2.69
CA GLU A 399 15.10 9.32 1.92
C GLU A 399 15.23 9.65 0.44
N ILE A 400 16.01 8.88 -0.32
CA ILE A 400 16.14 9.03 -1.77
C ILE A 400 16.08 7.70 -2.49
N GLU A 401 15.31 7.65 -3.57
CA GLU A 401 15.31 6.57 -4.53
C GLU A 401 16.26 6.88 -5.70
N ILE A 402 17.15 5.94 -6.01
CA ILE A 402 18.15 6.03 -7.06
C ILE A 402 17.81 5.02 -8.16
N ASP A 403 17.35 5.54 -9.30
CA ASP A 403 17.07 4.76 -10.51
C ASP A 403 17.80 5.29 -11.76
N SER A 404 18.57 6.38 -11.64
CA SER A 404 19.20 7.06 -12.78
C SER A 404 20.47 7.80 -12.38
N LEU A 405 21.29 8.15 -13.39
CA LEU A 405 22.51 8.96 -13.21
C LEU A 405 22.22 10.35 -12.61
N TRP A 406 21.03 10.90 -12.87
CA TRP A 406 20.61 12.18 -12.31
C TRP A 406 20.39 12.09 -10.79
N HIS A 407 19.75 11.02 -10.30
CA HIS A 407 19.59 10.80 -8.86
C HIS A 407 20.95 10.62 -8.16
N CYS A 408 21.91 9.98 -8.82
CA CYS A 408 23.29 9.93 -8.31
C CYS A 408 23.90 11.34 -8.18
N CYS A 409 23.67 12.21 -9.17
CA CYS A 409 24.15 13.60 -9.13
C CYS A 409 23.51 14.37 -7.97
N LEU A 410 22.20 14.22 -7.75
CA LEU A 410 21.49 14.83 -6.63
C LEU A 410 22.06 14.37 -5.27
N CYS A 411 22.39 13.09 -5.12
CA CYS A 411 23.06 12.59 -3.91
C CYS A 411 24.35 13.38 -3.62
N HIS A 412 25.22 13.54 -4.61
CA HIS A 412 26.52 14.18 -4.44
C HIS A 412 26.48 15.70 -4.31
N THR A 413 25.52 16.35 -4.97
CA THR A 413 25.49 17.82 -5.09
C THR A 413 24.53 18.50 -4.13
N LEU A 414 23.46 17.81 -3.72
CA LEU A 414 22.39 18.36 -2.88
C LEU A 414 22.31 17.66 -1.52
N ILE A 415 22.33 16.32 -1.49
CA ILE A 415 22.06 15.57 -0.25
C ILE A 415 23.30 15.50 0.65
N PHE A 416 24.40 14.91 0.16
CA PHE A 416 25.60 14.69 0.98
C PHE A 416 26.19 15.97 1.60
N PRO A 417 26.25 17.13 0.90
CA PRO A 417 26.75 18.36 1.50
C PRO A 417 25.91 18.87 2.69
N ASN A 418 24.64 18.48 2.77
CA ASN A 418 23.65 18.96 3.74
C ASN A 418 23.39 17.98 4.88
N ILE A 419 23.99 16.79 4.84
CA ILE A 419 23.87 15.78 5.90
C ILE A 419 24.87 16.07 7.03
N ASN A 420 24.42 15.86 8.26
CA ASN A 420 25.26 15.94 9.45
C ASN A 420 25.19 14.65 10.29
N HIS A 421 25.99 14.60 11.35
CA HIS A 421 26.11 13.44 12.25
C HIS A 421 24.82 13.05 12.99
N THR A 422 23.78 13.89 12.97
CA THR A 422 22.47 13.62 13.59
C THR A 422 21.40 13.18 12.59
N THR A 423 21.68 13.24 11.29
CA THR A 423 20.74 12.91 10.22
C THR A 423 20.63 11.39 10.01
N ASP A 424 19.43 10.94 9.70
CA ASP A 424 19.12 9.59 9.22
C ASP A 424 19.02 9.62 7.68
N LEU A 425 19.79 8.77 7.00
CA LEU A 425 19.80 8.68 5.53
C LEU A 425 19.31 7.31 5.08
N THR A 426 18.32 7.29 4.19
CA THR A 426 17.83 6.09 3.52
C THR A 426 18.03 6.21 2.00
N ILE A 427 18.75 5.26 1.42
CA ILE A 427 18.95 5.12 -0.02
C ILE A 427 18.23 3.87 -0.51
N ILE A 428 17.31 4.02 -1.44
CA ILE A 428 16.62 2.93 -2.13
C ILE A 428 17.19 2.84 -3.54
N LEU A 429 17.96 1.80 -3.83
CA LEU A 429 18.65 1.64 -5.12
C LEU A 429 17.89 0.66 -6.01
N ASN A 430 17.36 1.15 -7.14
CA ASN A 430 16.86 0.31 -8.21
C ASN A 430 17.99 0.02 -9.21
N GLN A 431 18.74 -1.05 -8.95
CA GLN A 431 19.94 -1.37 -9.71
C GLN A 431 19.64 -1.60 -11.20
N ALA A 432 18.53 -2.26 -11.53
CA ALA A 432 18.15 -2.55 -12.91
C ALA A 432 17.91 -1.27 -13.71
N LEU A 433 17.12 -0.33 -13.15
CA LEU A 433 16.85 0.95 -13.80
C LEU A 433 18.09 1.84 -13.88
N LEU A 434 18.92 1.88 -12.84
CA LEU A 434 20.17 2.65 -12.87
C LEU A 434 21.11 2.15 -13.97
N MET A 435 21.27 0.84 -14.08
CA MET A 435 22.09 0.22 -15.13
C MET A 435 21.54 0.52 -16.52
N GLN A 436 20.22 0.45 -16.69
CA GLN A 436 19.56 0.83 -17.95
C GLN A 436 19.80 2.33 -18.26
N SER A 437 19.67 3.22 -17.27
CA SER A 437 19.95 4.65 -17.43
C SER A 437 21.40 4.94 -17.82
N ILE A 438 22.36 4.12 -17.39
CA ILE A 438 23.77 4.25 -17.77
C ILE A 438 23.96 3.85 -19.25
N LEU A 439 23.33 2.76 -19.67
CA LEU A 439 23.38 2.27 -21.05
C LEU A 439 22.70 3.23 -22.04
N ASP A 440 21.57 3.81 -21.63
CA ASP A 440 20.77 4.72 -22.47
C ASP A 440 21.33 6.16 -22.49
N SER A 441 22.36 6.46 -21.69
CA SER A 441 22.95 7.80 -21.62
C SER A 441 23.76 8.15 -22.86
N ASN A 442 23.32 9.18 -23.58
CA ASN A 442 24.07 9.75 -24.72
C ASN A 442 25.29 10.60 -24.29
N PHE A 443 25.45 10.89 -22.99
CA PHE A 443 26.56 11.70 -22.48
C PHE A 443 27.57 10.84 -21.72
N PRO A 444 28.88 11.09 -21.90
CA PRO A 444 29.92 10.48 -21.08
C PRO A 444 29.69 10.77 -19.59
N ILE A 445 29.89 9.77 -18.72
CA ILE A 445 29.66 9.89 -17.27
C ILE A 445 30.53 10.98 -16.64
N GLU A 446 31.70 11.26 -17.22
CA GLU A 446 32.60 12.33 -16.76
C GLU A 446 31.94 13.72 -16.82
N LYS A 447 30.99 13.92 -17.74
CA LYS A 447 30.21 15.18 -17.81
C LYS A 447 29.24 15.35 -16.66
N TRP A 448 28.82 14.26 -16.03
CA TRP A 448 27.98 14.28 -14.84
C TRP A 448 28.76 14.63 -13.56
N LYS A 449 30.10 14.72 -13.64
CA LYS A 449 31.01 14.99 -12.51
C LYS A 449 30.81 14.03 -11.34
N LEU A 450 30.35 12.81 -11.65
CA LEU A 450 30.19 11.75 -10.67
C LEU A 450 31.56 11.10 -10.40
N PRO A 451 31.89 10.78 -9.14
CA PRO A 451 33.13 10.09 -8.81
C PRO A 451 33.10 8.64 -9.32
N LEU A 452 34.03 8.33 -10.22
CA LEU A 452 34.23 7.00 -10.79
C LEU A 452 35.62 6.48 -10.42
N GLU A 453 35.69 5.27 -9.89
CA GLU A 453 36.93 4.55 -9.60
C GLU A 453 36.82 3.14 -10.18
N ASP A 454 37.75 2.74 -11.07
CA ASP A 454 37.81 1.40 -11.67
C ASP A 454 36.45 0.85 -12.18
N ASP A 455 35.72 1.65 -12.95
CA ASP A 455 34.37 1.34 -13.47
C ASP A 455 33.27 1.17 -12.39
N THR A 456 33.47 1.74 -11.19
CA THR A 456 32.49 1.76 -10.11
C THR A 456 32.07 3.18 -9.74
N LEU A 457 30.77 3.38 -9.51
CA LEU A 457 30.23 4.65 -9.06
C LEU A 457 30.40 4.77 -7.54
N VAL A 458 31.07 5.83 -7.06
CA VAL A 458 31.49 5.93 -5.66
C VAL A 458 30.66 6.93 -4.84
N PHE A 459 29.79 6.43 -3.98
CA PHE A 459 29.03 7.24 -3.03
C PHE A 459 29.85 7.45 -1.75
N ARG A 460 30.46 8.63 -1.59
CA ARG A 460 31.14 9.04 -0.36
C ARG A 460 30.12 9.59 0.64
N ILE A 461 29.63 8.73 1.52
CA ILE A 461 28.60 9.03 2.50
C ILE A 461 29.24 9.75 3.71
N PRO A 462 28.79 10.97 4.06
CA PRO A 462 29.30 11.71 5.21
C PRO A 462 28.91 11.05 6.54
N GLN A 463 29.52 11.51 7.64
CA GLN A 463 29.18 11.03 8.98
C GLN A 463 27.73 11.34 9.34
N LEU A 464 26.99 10.33 9.79
CA LEU A 464 25.56 10.38 10.03
C LEU A 464 25.16 9.41 11.16
N LYS A 465 23.92 9.52 11.67
CA LYS A 465 23.46 8.72 12.82
C LYS A 465 23.01 7.31 12.39
N HIS A 466 22.07 7.24 11.45
CA HIS A 466 21.55 5.98 10.91
C HIS A 466 21.64 5.94 9.38
N PHE A 467 22.23 4.86 8.85
CA PHE A 467 22.32 4.62 7.42
C PHE A 467 21.41 3.46 7.01
N SER A 468 20.59 3.64 5.99
CA SER A 468 19.77 2.57 5.40
C SER A 468 20.04 2.44 3.90
N LEU A 469 20.35 1.23 3.42
CA LEU A 469 20.49 0.92 1.99
C LEU A 469 19.60 -0.26 1.61
N VAL A 470 18.65 -0.04 0.73
CA VAL A 470 17.74 -1.10 0.24
C VAL A 470 17.88 -1.21 -1.26
N VAL A 471 18.17 -2.41 -1.78
CA VAL A 471 18.18 -2.66 -3.24
C VAL A 471 16.89 -3.34 -3.66
N VAL A 472 16.20 -2.79 -4.68
CA VAL A 472 14.93 -3.29 -5.21
C VAL A 472 15.10 -3.70 -6.67
N GLY A 473 14.29 -4.65 -7.15
CA GLY A 473 14.25 -5.01 -8.59
C GLY A 473 15.27 -6.06 -9.05
N LYS A 474 15.77 -6.92 -8.15
CA LYS A 474 16.71 -8.00 -8.51
C LYS A 474 15.96 -9.22 -9.03
N ASP A 475 16.22 -9.63 -10.27
CA ASP A 475 15.82 -10.95 -10.78
C ASP A 475 16.53 -12.05 -9.98
N LYS A 476 15.77 -13.07 -9.57
CA LYS A 476 16.19 -14.19 -8.69
C LYS A 476 17.47 -14.94 -9.14
N SER A 477 17.96 -14.74 -10.36
CA SER A 477 19.00 -15.57 -11.00
C SER A 477 20.45 -15.32 -10.52
N TYR A 478 20.74 -14.22 -9.84
CA TYR A 478 22.13 -13.86 -9.46
C TYR A 478 22.56 -14.40 -8.08
N ALA A 479 21.64 -14.56 -7.13
CA ALA A 479 21.94 -15.08 -5.79
C ALA A 479 22.36 -16.57 -5.85
N ASP A 480 21.71 -17.35 -6.71
CA ASP A 480 22.04 -18.77 -6.91
C ASP A 480 23.44 -18.99 -7.50
N LYS A 481 23.97 -18.03 -8.26
CA LYS A 481 25.31 -18.13 -8.86
C LYS A 481 26.43 -17.86 -7.86
N ILE A 482 26.27 -16.91 -6.95
CA ILE A 482 27.29 -16.61 -5.93
C ILE A 482 27.33 -17.71 -4.87
N ALA A 483 26.17 -18.25 -4.48
CA ALA A 483 26.08 -19.40 -3.59
C ALA A 483 26.73 -20.67 -4.19
N ALA A 484 26.61 -20.88 -5.51
CA ALA A 484 27.24 -22.00 -6.20
C ALA A 484 28.77 -21.87 -6.28
N ASP A 485 29.30 -20.65 -6.46
CA ASP A 485 30.74 -20.43 -6.64
C ASP A 485 31.53 -20.30 -5.31
N THR A 486 30.86 -20.11 -4.16
CA THR A 486 31.53 -19.99 -2.84
C THR A 486 31.46 -21.25 -1.96
N LEU A 487 30.79 -22.32 -2.41
CA LEU A 487 30.67 -23.58 -1.66
C LEU A 487 31.68 -24.63 -2.13
N ILE A 488 32.97 -24.37 -1.93
CA ILE A 488 33.99 -25.42 -1.80
C ILE A 488 34.91 -25.07 -0.62
N ASP A 489 34.45 -25.39 0.60
CA ASP A 489 35.27 -26.14 1.56
C ASP A 489 34.45 -26.51 2.80
N ASN A 490 34.22 -27.82 2.96
CA ASN A 490 33.66 -28.41 4.18
C ASN A 490 34.73 -28.39 5.27
N SER A 491 34.68 -27.40 6.16
CA SER A 491 35.32 -27.49 7.48
C SER A 491 34.39 -27.01 8.58
N SER A 492 34.27 -27.84 9.61
CA SER A 492 33.34 -27.75 10.73
C SER A 492 33.68 -26.63 11.72
N SER A 493 33.48 -25.38 11.32
CA SER A 493 33.48 -24.23 12.23
C SER A 493 32.18 -23.43 12.05
N THR A 494 31.54 -23.06 13.15
CA THR A 494 30.31 -22.28 13.17
C THR A 494 30.53 -20.94 12.46
N PRO A 495 29.74 -20.55 11.44
CA PRO A 495 30.00 -19.41 10.55
C PRO A 495 29.83 -18.02 11.20
N PHE A 496 29.70 -17.97 12.54
CA PHE A 496 29.39 -16.77 13.32
C PHE A 496 30.61 -16.13 14.00
N SER A 497 31.76 -16.80 14.06
CA SER A 497 32.77 -16.49 15.08
C SER A 497 33.62 -15.23 14.85
N ASN A 498 33.62 -14.61 13.66
CA ASN A 498 34.59 -13.54 13.38
C ASN A 498 34.03 -12.10 13.39
N ILE A 499 32.71 -11.92 13.23
CA ILE A 499 32.10 -10.57 13.21
C ILE A 499 31.28 -10.28 14.46
N PHE A 500 30.68 -11.33 15.02
CA PHE A 500 29.60 -11.20 15.99
C PHE A 500 30.04 -11.33 17.44
N PHE A 501 31.33 -11.61 17.75
CA PHE A 501 32.05 -11.24 18.99
C PHE A 501 33.41 -11.96 19.08
N ASP A 502 34.48 -11.20 19.38
CA ASP A 502 35.47 -11.56 20.41
C ASP A 502 36.08 -10.27 21.01
N VAL A 503 35.46 -9.75 22.09
CA VAL A 503 35.87 -8.49 22.77
C VAL A 503 37.08 -8.67 23.71
N ASN A 504 37.70 -9.87 23.76
CA ASN A 504 38.93 -10.09 24.52
C ASN A 504 40.09 -10.73 23.74
N ALA A 505 39.98 -10.90 22.42
CA ALA A 505 41.13 -11.20 21.59
C ALA A 505 41.93 -9.91 21.35
N THR A 506 42.76 -9.53 22.32
CA THR A 506 43.95 -8.71 22.06
C THR A 506 44.58 -9.19 20.76
N ILE A 507 44.98 -8.25 19.91
CA ILE A 507 45.87 -8.44 18.76
C ILE A 507 46.95 -9.47 19.13
N GLN A 508 46.70 -10.74 18.87
CA GLN A 508 47.69 -11.79 18.99
C GLN A 508 48.18 -12.04 17.58
N ASN A 509 49.30 -11.38 17.31
CA ASN A 509 50.30 -11.82 16.36
C ASN A 509 50.26 -13.35 16.25
N TYR A 510 50.09 -13.85 15.03
CA TYR A 510 50.35 -15.26 14.70
C TYR A 510 51.83 -15.57 14.99
N ALA A 511 52.17 -15.81 16.25
CA ALA A 511 53.43 -16.37 16.68
C ALA A 511 53.17 -17.84 17.04
N VAL A 512 53.25 -18.71 16.03
CA VAL A 512 53.27 -20.15 16.24
C VAL A 512 54.54 -20.49 17.03
N SER A 513 54.38 -21.09 18.21
CA SER A 513 55.51 -21.50 19.05
C SER A 513 56.44 -22.47 18.28
N PRO A 514 57.78 -22.27 18.31
CA PRO A 514 58.76 -23.13 17.61
C PRO A 514 58.70 -24.62 17.97
N SER A 515 58.08 -24.96 19.11
CA SER A 515 57.91 -26.33 19.58
C SER A 515 56.80 -27.10 18.83
N VAL A 516 55.81 -26.39 18.28
CA VAL A 516 54.70 -26.99 17.50
C VAL A 516 55.15 -27.24 16.05
N PHE A 517 56.03 -26.41 15.51
CA PHE A 517 56.59 -26.58 14.18
C PHE A 517 57.50 -27.82 14.09
N ARG A 518 58.34 -28.05 15.11
CA ARG A 518 59.26 -29.21 15.13
C ARG A 518 58.57 -30.57 15.23
N ARG A 519 57.39 -30.67 15.86
CA ARG A 519 56.68 -31.96 16.00
C ARG A 519 55.98 -32.42 14.72
N LYS A 520 55.73 -31.52 13.76
CA LYS A 520 55.08 -31.85 12.49
C LYS A 520 56.04 -32.06 11.31
N SER A 521 57.35 -31.84 11.49
CA SER A 521 58.35 -31.99 10.41
C SER A 521 59.09 -33.34 10.37
N LEU A 522 58.76 -34.31 11.24
CA LEU A 522 59.46 -35.61 11.29
C LEU A 522 58.64 -36.81 10.83
N ALA A 523 57.48 -36.60 10.22
CA ALA A 523 56.70 -37.68 9.61
C ALA A 523 56.50 -37.41 8.12
N GLY A 524 57.26 -38.11 7.28
CA GLY A 524 56.93 -38.35 5.87
C GLY A 524 57.22 -37.18 4.93
N ALA A 525 58.20 -37.38 4.05
CA ALA A 525 58.55 -36.48 2.98
C ALA A 525 57.43 -36.40 1.93
N ASP A 526 56.92 -35.19 1.66
CA ASP A 526 56.41 -34.79 0.34
C ASP A 526 56.76 -33.31 0.11
N SER A 527 57.62 -33.08 -0.88
CA SER A 527 58.32 -31.82 -1.19
C SER A 527 57.42 -30.70 -1.73
N GLU A 528 56.10 -30.91 -1.87
CA GLU A 528 55.15 -29.91 -2.40
C GLU A 528 54.51 -29.04 -1.30
N VAL A 529 54.38 -29.57 -0.07
CA VAL A 529 53.68 -28.86 1.02
C VAL A 529 54.58 -27.81 1.70
N ALA A 530 55.89 -28.08 1.80
CA ALA A 530 56.85 -27.14 2.39
C ALA A 530 57.09 -25.88 1.54
N ARG A 531 56.78 -25.93 0.24
CA ARG A 531 56.95 -24.78 -0.68
C ARG A 531 55.75 -23.84 -0.70
N ARG A 532 54.57 -24.30 -0.23
CA ARG A 532 53.35 -23.47 -0.12
C ARG A 532 53.25 -22.69 1.19
N GLN A 533 54.03 -23.06 2.21
CA GLN A 533 54.03 -22.36 3.51
C GLN A 533 55.18 -21.36 3.70
N SER A 534 56.08 -21.21 2.73
CA SER A 534 57.21 -20.26 2.79
C SER A 534 56.98 -18.93 2.03
N THR A 535 55.78 -18.71 1.48
CA THR A 535 55.41 -17.45 0.79
C THR A 535 54.45 -16.56 1.59
N ILE A 536 54.31 -16.79 2.90
CA ILE A 536 53.56 -15.90 3.81
C ILE A 536 54.54 -15.30 4.82
N SER A 537 55.46 -14.50 4.33
CA SER A 537 56.28 -13.60 5.15
C SER A 537 56.87 -12.54 4.23
N ASP A 538 56.01 -11.61 3.81
CA ASP A 538 56.37 -10.24 3.41
C ASP A 538 55.08 -9.43 3.24
N LEU A 539 54.48 -9.02 4.36
CA LEU A 539 53.43 -7.99 4.42
C LEU A 539 53.98 -6.79 5.21
N SER A 540 54.98 -6.15 4.62
CA SER A 540 55.29 -4.74 4.86
C SER A 540 55.53 -4.06 3.50
N GLY A 541 54.42 -3.83 2.79
CA GLY A 541 54.40 -3.16 1.49
C GLY A 541 52.99 -2.66 1.18
N PRO A 542 52.83 -1.59 0.38
CA PRO A 542 51.53 -0.97 0.13
C PRO A 542 50.59 -1.96 -0.57
N ILE A 543 49.36 -2.02 -0.08
CA ILE A 543 48.32 -2.98 -0.49
C ILE A 543 48.02 -2.79 -1.99
N GLY A 544 48.51 -3.73 -2.80
CA GLY A 544 48.12 -3.84 -4.21
C GLY A 544 46.76 -4.53 -4.33
N TYR A 545 45.87 -3.93 -5.12
CA TYR A 545 44.55 -4.46 -5.50
C TYR A 545 44.57 -5.94 -5.90
N PRO A 546 43.49 -6.72 -5.66
CA PRO A 546 43.35 -8.05 -6.21
C PRO A 546 43.10 -7.93 -7.72
N ARG A 547 44.16 -8.11 -8.52
CA ARG A 547 44.04 -8.31 -9.98
C ARG A 547 43.25 -9.60 -10.23
N ARG A 548 42.01 -9.46 -10.71
CA ARG A 548 41.28 -10.57 -11.36
C ARG A 548 42.14 -11.15 -12.48
N HIS A 549 42.16 -12.48 -12.56
CA HIS A 549 42.75 -13.26 -13.64
C HIS A 549 42.28 -12.73 -15.00
N ARG A 550 43.24 -12.23 -15.80
CA ARG A 550 43.06 -11.96 -17.24
C ARG A 550 42.85 -13.30 -17.95
N SER A 551 41.64 -13.56 -18.40
CA SER A 551 41.41 -14.42 -19.57
C SER A 551 41.67 -13.57 -20.82
N SER A 552 42.72 -13.93 -21.55
CA SER A 552 43.08 -13.32 -22.82
C SER A 552 42.17 -13.83 -23.93
N SER A 553 41.30 -12.96 -24.47
CA SER A 553 40.71 -13.11 -25.80
C SER A 553 41.15 -11.95 -26.68
N THR A 554 41.87 -12.27 -27.75
CA THR A 554 42.37 -11.33 -28.76
C THR A 554 41.29 -10.94 -29.78
N SER A 555 41.33 -9.67 -30.21
CA SER A 555 40.56 -8.98 -31.28
C SER A 555 39.04 -8.82 -31.07
N SER A 556 38.43 -7.65 -31.22
CA SER A 556 38.54 -6.66 -32.30
C SER A 556 38.20 -5.23 -31.82
N THR A 557 38.60 -4.24 -32.62
CA THR A 557 38.49 -2.78 -32.41
C THR A 557 37.08 -2.20 -32.54
N ASN A 558 36.87 -1.10 -31.79
CA ASN A 558 35.82 -0.07 -31.85
C ASN A 558 34.53 -0.35 -31.08
N GLU A 559 34.54 0.04 -29.80
CA GLU A 559 33.59 0.98 -29.16
C GLU A 559 34.02 1.08 -27.67
N THR A 560 34.37 2.26 -27.18
CA THR A 560 34.55 2.49 -25.74
C THR A 560 33.18 2.50 -25.05
N ASN A 561 32.54 1.33 -24.97
CA ASN A 561 31.38 1.11 -24.14
C ASN A 561 31.89 0.89 -22.71
N LEU A 562 31.90 1.97 -21.92
CA LEU A 562 32.18 1.91 -20.48
C LEU A 562 31.08 1.08 -19.80
N SER A 563 31.47 -0.03 -19.18
CA SER A 563 30.57 -0.85 -18.37
C SER A 563 30.74 -0.46 -16.90
N VAL A 564 29.98 0.49 -16.39
CA VAL A 564 29.86 0.60 -14.92
C VAL A 564 29.31 -0.73 -14.42
N LYS A 565 30.00 -1.39 -13.48
CA LYS A 565 29.61 -2.76 -13.06
C LYS A 565 28.81 -2.79 -11.77
N THR A 566 29.03 -1.83 -10.88
CA THR A 566 28.42 -1.78 -9.55
C THR A 566 28.58 -0.41 -8.89
N CYS A 567 27.87 -0.19 -7.79
CA CYS A 567 27.97 0.98 -6.93
C CYS A 567 28.80 0.64 -5.68
N MET A 568 29.71 1.55 -5.31
CA MET A 568 30.48 1.47 -4.07
C MET A 568 30.01 2.54 -3.08
N PHE A 569 29.64 2.14 -1.87
CA PHE A 569 29.26 3.02 -0.77
C PHE A 569 30.42 3.11 0.23
N MET A 570 31.03 4.29 0.32
CA MET A 570 32.18 4.58 1.17
C MET A 570 31.75 5.47 2.31
N LEU A 571 31.81 4.98 3.55
CA LEU A 571 31.43 5.74 4.74
C LEU A 571 32.63 6.55 5.25
N LEU A 572 32.41 7.84 5.50
CA LEU A 572 33.44 8.78 5.95
C LEU A 572 33.34 9.03 7.47
N GLY A 573 34.48 8.99 8.16
CA GLY A 573 34.54 9.37 9.57
C GLY A 573 34.13 8.25 10.52
N ASN A 574 33.22 8.50 11.47
CA ASN A 574 32.77 7.45 12.39
C ASN A 574 31.68 6.59 11.74
N CYS A 575 31.65 5.30 12.08
CA CYS A 575 30.60 4.39 11.61
C CYS A 575 29.23 4.80 12.20
N PRO A 576 28.13 4.75 11.41
CA PRO A 576 26.78 4.99 11.92
C PRO A 576 26.40 4.06 13.08
N GLU A 577 25.56 4.54 13.99
CA GLU A 577 25.08 3.74 15.14
C GLU A 577 24.22 2.56 14.67
N ILE A 578 23.39 2.80 13.64
CA ILE A 578 22.52 1.79 13.04
C ILE A 578 22.78 1.75 11.54
N ILE A 579 23.02 0.55 11.03
CA ILE A 579 23.06 0.26 9.60
C ILE A 579 21.90 -0.68 9.28
N THR A 580 20.98 -0.23 8.43
CA THR A 580 19.86 -1.05 7.94
C THR A 580 20.11 -1.42 6.48
N THR A 581 19.94 -2.69 6.12
CA THR A 581 20.10 -3.14 4.73
C THR A 581 19.21 -4.33 4.41
N ASN A 582 19.09 -4.69 3.14
CA ASN A 582 18.58 -6.01 2.76
C ASN A 582 19.70 -6.91 2.20
N LEU A 583 19.41 -8.21 2.02
CA LEU A 583 20.38 -9.14 1.42
C LEU A 583 20.75 -8.74 0.00
N ALA A 584 19.77 -8.26 -0.78
CA ALA A 584 20.01 -7.83 -2.16
C ALA A 584 21.06 -6.72 -2.24
N ALA A 585 21.05 -5.76 -1.32
CA ALA A 585 22.03 -4.69 -1.24
C ALA A 585 23.44 -5.19 -0.89
N LEU A 586 23.55 -6.12 0.07
CA LEU A 586 24.81 -6.75 0.45
C LEU A 586 25.45 -7.56 -0.68
N GLU A 587 24.64 -8.14 -1.56
CA GLU A 587 25.12 -8.89 -2.73
C GLU A 587 25.45 -8.00 -3.94
N ALA A 588 24.71 -6.90 -4.12
CA ALA A 588 24.79 -6.06 -5.31
C ALA A 588 25.78 -4.90 -5.20
N SER A 589 26.04 -4.43 -3.98
CA SER A 589 26.79 -3.20 -3.71
C SER A 589 28.10 -3.49 -2.98
N LEU A 590 29.12 -2.69 -3.25
CA LEU A 590 30.39 -2.75 -2.53
C LEU A 590 30.37 -1.77 -1.36
N PHE A 591 30.71 -2.24 -0.17
CA PHE A 591 30.90 -1.37 1.00
C PHE A 591 32.39 -1.15 1.24
N SER A 592 32.82 0.11 1.29
CA SER A 592 34.19 0.49 1.61
C SER A 592 34.28 1.15 2.98
N TRP A 593 35.16 0.60 3.81
CA TRP A 593 35.38 1.01 5.20
C TRP A 593 36.73 1.70 5.41
N ILE A 594 37.49 1.92 4.33
CA ILE A 594 38.88 2.41 4.37
C ILE A 594 39.00 3.75 5.09
N GLU A 595 38.02 4.63 4.92
CA GLU A 595 38.00 5.97 5.50
C GLU A 595 37.19 6.05 6.82
N THR A 596 36.79 4.89 7.37
CA THR A 596 36.12 4.81 8.67
C THR A 596 37.13 4.74 9.81
N LYS A 597 36.92 5.55 10.86
CA LYS A 597 37.77 5.61 12.06
C LYS A 597 37.45 4.52 13.08
N THR A 598 36.25 3.94 13.01
CA THR A 598 35.73 2.99 14.00
C THR A 598 35.28 1.72 13.31
N ASN A 599 35.87 0.59 13.71
CA ASN A 599 35.59 -0.72 13.13
C ASN A 599 34.39 -1.42 13.80
N ARG A 600 33.44 -0.67 14.34
CA ARG A 600 32.32 -1.20 15.14
C ARG A 600 30.99 -0.67 14.63
N ILE A 601 30.05 -1.58 14.39
CA ILE A 601 28.65 -1.32 14.08
C ILE A 601 27.84 -1.66 15.32
N SER A 602 27.22 -0.67 15.96
CA SER A 602 26.45 -0.91 17.19
C SER A 602 25.19 -1.73 16.93
N LEU A 603 24.51 -1.53 15.79
CA LEU A 603 23.39 -2.36 15.35
C LEU A 603 23.37 -2.53 13.83
N LEU A 604 23.49 -3.78 13.38
CA LEU A 604 23.21 -4.17 11.99
C LEU A 604 21.77 -4.71 11.92
N ARG A 605 20.94 -4.09 11.08
CA ARG A 605 19.55 -4.46 10.85
C ARG A 605 19.38 -4.97 9.42
N ILE A 606 18.81 -6.17 9.26
CA ILE A 606 18.51 -6.76 7.94
C ILE A 606 17.00 -6.81 7.72
N ILE A 607 16.52 -6.21 6.63
CA ILE A 607 15.11 -6.28 6.22
C ILE A 607 14.86 -7.58 5.43
N ALA A 608 13.78 -8.26 5.76
CA ALA A 608 13.33 -9.48 5.10
C ALA A 608 12.29 -9.15 4.02
N ASP A 609 12.71 -9.07 2.75
CA ASP A 609 11.88 -8.52 1.67
C ASP A 609 11.00 -9.54 0.90
N HIS A 610 11.29 -10.83 1.02
CA HIS A 610 10.60 -11.90 0.30
C HIS A 610 9.57 -12.62 1.17
N LEU A 611 8.39 -12.02 1.31
CA LEU A 611 7.27 -12.66 1.97
C LEU A 611 6.35 -13.34 0.94
N PRO A 612 5.82 -14.54 1.22
CA PRO A 612 4.80 -15.16 0.37
C PRO A 612 3.52 -14.31 0.41
N MET A 613 3.03 -13.86 -0.75
CA MET A 613 1.82 -13.03 -0.86
C MET A 613 0.53 -13.78 -0.48
N GLU A 614 0.54 -15.12 -0.48
CA GLU A 614 -0.63 -15.95 -0.17
C GLU A 614 -0.23 -17.03 0.83
N PHE A 615 -0.94 -17.10 1.97
CA PHE A 615 -0.83 -18.22 2.90
C PHE A 615 -2.22 -18.64 3.37
N ASN A 616 -2.52 -19.94 3.23
CA ASN A 616 -3.80 -20.51 3.63
C ASN A 616 -3.91 -20.74 5.16
N ALA A 617 -2.77 -20.71 5.88
CA ALA A 617 -2.69 -20.94 7.31
C ALA A 617 -1.49 -20.21 7.95
N LEU A 618 -1.61 -19.82 9.22
CA LEU A 618 -0.55 -19.15 10.00
C LEU A 618 0.73 -19.98 10.11
N GLU A 619 0.62 -21.31 10.13
CA GLU A 619 1.78 -22.22 10.23
C GLU A 619 2.68 -22.13 9.00
N ASN A 620 2.10 -22.06 7.80
CA ASN A 620 2.85 -21.91 6.55
C ASN A 620 3.60 -20.57 6.50
N LEU A 621 3.00 -19.52 7.05
CA LEU A 621 3.66 -18.21 7.18
C LEU A 621 4.86 -18.30 8.13
N VAL A 622 4.71 -18.95 9.30
CA VAL A 622 5.81 -19.13 10.27
C VAL A 622 6.97 -19.92 9.66
N GLU A 623 6.67 -20.99 8.94
CA GLU A 623 7.69 -21.80 8.28
C GLU A 623 8.47 -20.98 7.25
N SER A 624 7.78 -20.31 6.33
CA SER A 624 8.40 -19.48 5.28
C SER A 624 9.24 -18.33 5.87
N LEU A 625 8.71 -17.63 6.87
CA LEU A 625 9.44 -16.59 7.60
C LEU A 625 10.71 -17.14 8.25
N SER A 626 10.62 -18.34 8.85
CA SER A 626 11.76 -18.96 9.49
C SER A 626 12.87 -19.29 8.50
N ASP A 627 12.54 -19.80 7.30
CA ASP A 627 13.54 -20.13 6.28
C ASP A 627 14.22 -18.88 5.75
N GLN A 628 13.46 -17.82 5.54
CA GLN A 628 14.00 -16.54 5.13
C GLN A 628 14.95 -15.95 6.19
N ILE A 629 14.54 -15.96 7.46
CA ILE A 629 15.39 -15.51 8.58
C ILE A 629 16.65 -16.36 8.67
N VAL A 630 16.55 -17.68 8.54
CA VAL A 630 17.72 -18.57 8.54
C VAL A 630 18.65 -18.30 7.36
N GLY A 631 18.10 -18.01 6.18
CA GLY A 631 18.87 -17.57 5.02
C GLY A 631 19.67 -16.30 5.30
N ILE A 632 19.02 -15.30 5.91
CA ILE A 632 19.67 -14.06 6.37
C ILE A 632 20.80 -14.37 7.36
N LEU A 633 20.53 -15.22 8.35
CA LEU A 633 21.51 -15.59 9.38
C LEU A 633 22.73 -16.35 8.84
N LYS A 634 22.58 -17.09 7.74
CA LYS A 634 23.67 -17.85 7.10
C LYS A 634 24.51 -17.03 6.11
N PHE A 635 24.11 -15.80 5.80
CA PHE A 635 24.80 -14.96 4.83
C PHE A 635 26.26 -14.70 5.27
N PRO A 636 27.26 -14.76 4.35
CA PRO A 636 28.67 -14.62 4.71
C PRO A 636 29.08 -13.16 4.93
N TYR A 637 28.60 -12.56 6.01
CA TYR A 637 28.84 -11.14 6.35
C TYR A 637 30.33 -10.76 6.40
N HIS A 638 31.24 -11.69 6.69
CA HIS A 638 32.68 -11.42 6.88
C HIS A 638 33.37 -11.06 5.57
N ILE A 639 32.76 -11.44 4.44
CA ILE A 639 33.22 -11.12 3.10
C ILE A 639 32.82 -9.68 2.74
N VAL A 640 31.59 -9.27 3.10
CA VAL A 640 31.01 -7.97 2.72
C VAL A 640 31.36 -6.85 3.70
N LEU A 641 31.56 -7.20 4.97
CA LEU A 641 31.93 -6.30 6.06
C LEU A 641 33.31 -6.67 6.63
N PRO A 642 34.38 -6.62 5.81
CA PRO A 642 35.70 -7.02 6.27
C PRO A 642 36.16 -6.11 7.41
N CYS A 643 36.74 -6.71 8.45
CA CYS A 643 37.31 -6.00 9.59
C CYS A 643 36.33 -5.17 10.42
N MET A 644 35.01 -5.34 10.26
CA MET A 644 33.98 -4.71 11.10
C MET A 644 33.49 -5.69 12.18
N ILE A 645 33.24 -5.17 13.38
CA ILE A 645 32.64 -5.90 14.50
C ILE A 645 31.19 -5.43 14.65
N VAL A 646 30.24 -6.36 14.68
CA VAL A 646 28.81 -6.06 14.87
C VAL A 646 28.41 -6.40 16.30
N GLU A 647 28.01 -5.40 17.08
CA GLU A 647 27.65 -5.58 18.50
C GLU A 647 26.24 -6.16 18.69
N LYS A 648 25.29 -5.75 17.83
CA LYS A 648 23.89 -6.22 17.83
C LYS A 648 23.45 -6.52 16.40
N PHE A 649 22.70 -7.61 16.24
CA PHE A 649 22.13 -8.00 14.96
C PHE A 649 20.62 -8.22 15.07
N GLN A 650 19.87 -7.59 14.17
CA GLN A 650 18.42 -7.63 14.14
C GLN A 650 17.92 -7.95 12.74
N VAL A 651 16.99 -8.89 12.61
CA VAL A 651 16.20 -9.10 11.39
C VAL A 651 14.84 -8.45 11.59
N VAL A 652 14.39 -7.63 10.65
CA VAL A 652 13.08 -6.97 10.68
C VAL A 652 12.25 -7.47 9.51
N VAL A 653 11.04 -7.91 9.83
CA VAL A 653 10.02 -8.29 8.86
C VAL A 653 8.92 -7.24 8.92
N ASP A 654 8.68 -6.59 7.80
CA ASP A 654 7.63 -5.59 7.66
C ASP A 654 6.40 -6.20 6.96
N PHE A 655 5.28 -6.30 7.70
CA PHE A 655 4.02 -6.82 7.15
C PHE A 655 3.12 -5.73 6.58
N THR A 656 3.47 -4.44 6.74
CA THR A 656 2.65 -3.34 6.22
C THR A 656 2.50 -3.39 4.71
N ALA A 657 3.57 -3.76 4.01
CA ALA A 657 3.58 -3.91 2.56
C ALA A 657 2.59 -4.99 2.05
N LEU A 658 2.19 -5.93 2.92
CA LEU A 658 1.25 -7.00 2.59
C LEU A 658 -0.21 -6.66 2.98
N GLY A 659 -0.46 -5.53 3.65
CA GLY A 659 -1.80 -5.16 4.13
C GLY A 659 -2.40 -6.13 5.14
N LEU A 660 -1.58 -6.94 5.82
CA LEU A 660 -2.01 -7.95 6.78
C LEU A 660 -2.20 -7.32 8.17
N GLU A 661 -3.45 -7.23 8.63
CA GLU A 661 -3.78 -6.86 9.99
C GLU A 661 -3.98 -8.11 10.85
N PHE A 662 -3.04 -8.37 11.76
CA PHE A 662 -3.17 -9.46 12.74
C PHE A 662 -3.88 -8.97 14.01
N GLU A 663 -4.82 -9.75 14.53
CA GLU A 663 -5.42 -9.51 15.85
C GLU A 663 -4.39 -9.72 16.98
N LYS A 664 -4.60 -9.11 18.15
CA LYS A 664 -3.64 -9.19 19.27
C LYS A 664 -3.28 -10.63 19.68
N GLY A 665 -4.25 -11.54 19.63
CA GLY A 665 -4.04 -12.97 19.91
C GLY A 665 -3.13 -13.64 18.88
N GLU A 666 -3.35 -13.35 17.60
CA GLU A 666 -2.57 -13.89 16.49
C GLU A 666 -1.12 -13.39 16.50
N ARG A 667 -0.91 -12.11 16.84
CA ARG A 667 0.44 -11.53 17.00
C ARG A 667 1.25 -12.28 18.06
N GLY A 668 0.61 -12.59 19.19
CA GLY A 668 1.22 -13.36 20.28
C GLY A 668 1.57 -14.78 19.83
N GLN A 669 0.67 -15.44 19.10
CA GLN A 669 0.87 -16.80 18.59
C GLN A 669 1.99 -16.85 17.53
N LEU A 670 2.02 -15.90 16.59
CA LEU A 670 3.08 -15.78 15.59
C LEU A 670 4.45 -15.65 16.24
N LYS A 671 4.57 -14.75 17.23
CA LYS A 671 5.81 -14.54 18.00
C LYS A 671 6.30 -15.83 18.65
N THR A 672 5.41 -16.54 19.37
CA THR A 672 5.79 -17.77 20.07
C THR A 672 6.16 -18.90 19.11
N ASN A 673 5.40 -19.07 18.03
CA ASN A 673 5.65 -20.12 17.04
C ASN A 673 6.96 -19.88 16.29
N LEU A 674 7.19 -18.65 15.82
CA LEU A 674 8.44 -18.29 15.13
C LEU A 674 9.67 -18.48 16.02
N GLN A 675 9.57 -18.08 17.30
CA GLN A 675 10.67 -18.28 18.25
C GLN A 675 10.96 -19.77 18.49
N ARG A 676 9.92 -20.61 18.62
CA ARG A 676 10.09 -22.07 18.77
C ARG A 676 10.71 -22.70 17.52
N TYR A 677 10.28 -22.28 16.34
CA TYR A 677 10.77 -22.85 15.08
C TYR A 677 12.23 -22.50 14.82
N LEU A 678 12.63 -21.25 15.08
CA LEU A 678 14.03 -20.83 14.99
C LEU A 678 14.92 -21.53 16.03
N ALA A 679 14.41 -21.76 17.25
CA ALA A 679 15.11 -22.55 18.26
C ALA A 679 15.28 -24.02 17.85
N PHE A 680 14.25 -24.63 17.24
CA PHE A 680 14.32 -25.98 16.67
C PHE A 680 15.39 -26.08 15.57
N LYS A 681 15.54 -25.02 14.76
CA LYS A 681 16.61 -24.90 13.75
C LYS A 681 18.00 -24.56 14.32
N GLY A 682 18.15 -24.50 15.65
CA GLY A 682 19.44 -24.30 16.33
C GLY A 682 19.83 -22.85 16.60
N TYR A 683 18.91 -21.88 16.43
CA TYR A 683 19.21 -20.46 16.60
C TYR A 683 18.67 -19.89 17.92
N SER A 684 19.54 -19.28 18.74
CA SER A 684 19.16 -18.58 19.97
C SER A 684 18.70 -17.15 19.68
N VAL A 685 17.40 -16.97 19.46
CA VAL A 685 16.79 -15.68 19.09
C VAL A 685 15.73 -15.21 20.10
N LYS A 686 15.56 -13.89 20.19
CA LYS A 686 14.37 -13.26 20.78
C LYS A 686 13.52 -12.67 19.66
N VAL A 687 12.25 -13.05 19.61
CA VAL A 687 11.27 -12.47 18.68
C VAL A 687 10.47 -11.41 19.43
N PHE A 688 10.30 -10.25 18.81
CA PHE A 688 9.51 -9.12 19.28
C PHE A 688 8.48 -8.76 18.22
N THR A 689 7.30 -8.30 18.64
CA THR A 689 6.26 -7.75 17.77
C THR A 689 6.00 -6.31 18.20
N SER A 690 5.72 -5.40 17.26
CA SER A 690 5.40 -4.01 17.58
C SER A 690 4.17 -3.88 18.50
N ILE A 691 4.14 -2.81 19.30
CA ILE A 691 3.06 -2.50 20.24
C ILE A 691 1.86 -1.91 19.47
N ASP A 692 0.65 -2.07 20.03
CA ASP A 692 -0.70 -1.78 19.51
C ASP A 692 -0.97 -0.48 18.71
N ARG A 693 0.00 0.43 18.50
CA ARG A 693 -0.17 1.73 17.81
C ARG A 693 0.71 1.93 16.58
N GLU A 694 1.56 0.97 16.21
CA GLU A 694 2.44 1.06 15.04
C GLU A 694 2.10 -0.01 14.00
N SER A 695 2.58 0.21 12.77
CA SER A 695 2.69 -0.78 11.71
C SER A 695 3.17 -2.14 12.25
N TYR A 696 2.55 -3.24 11.81
CA TYR A 696 2.91 -4.56 12.33
C TYR A 696 4.29 -4.98 11.80
N HIS A 697 5.27 -4.96 12.70
CA HIS A 697 6.63 -5.39 12.44
C HIS A 697 6.99 -6.53 13.38
N VAL A 698 7.61 -7.58 12.83
CA VAL A 698 8.26 -8.62 13.63
C VAL A 698 9.76 -8.34 13.61
N SER A 699 10.34 -8.20 14.79
CA SER A 699 11.78 -8.02 14.97
C SER A 699 12.37 -9.26 15.63
N VAL A 700 13.35 -9.89 14.98
CA VAL A 700 14.10 -11.02 15.52
C VAL A 700 15.49 -10.55 15.88
N LEU A 701 15.80 -10.53 17.18
CA LEU A 701 17.10 -10.15 17.72
C LEU A 701 17.91 -11.41 18.03
N LEU A 702 19.13 -11.52 17.50
CA LEU A 702 20.05 -12.55 17.95
C LEU A 702 20.53 -12.23 19.36
N LYS A 703 20.47 -13.23 20.26
CA LYS A 703 21.21 -13.16 21.50
C LYS A 703 22.60 -13.71 21.23
N PHE A 704 23.60 -12.86 21.34
CA PHE A 704 24.99 -13.30 21.42
C PHE A 704 25.28 -13.94 22.78
#